data_AF-A0A0M2LNG9-F1
#
_entry.id   AF-A0A0M2LNG9-F1
#
_cell.length_a   1.000
_cell.length_b   1.000
_cell.length_c   1.000
_cell.angle_alpha   90.00
_cell.angle_beta   90.00
_cell.angle_gamma   90.00
#
_symmetry.space_group_name_H-M   'P 1'
#
loop_
_entity.id
_entity.type
_entity.pdbx_description
1 polymer ?
#
loop_
_entity_poly.entity_id
_entity_poly.type
_entity_poly.pdbx_seq_one_letter_code
_entity_poly.pdbx_strand_id
1 'polypeptide(L)'
;MTPSATFTSSLGTASATSAPATITAELGLKIRKTKSAPTEDPYVDGDVTYLIESGYPSQFPASGSHLYYGNDSFCKAPGLWAMKNLVIVDQLPPGTVFKSATMNGVYNAQNHTVTWNLGDSAKVDANGVASCDASTFAKDLLVTVNFPASTFTDAANQHLLQTNTVSATAQPWLRPGTTLSDSAKAEHYLRIGADGKFTVQKGIPYAASNSTSRQWARGEDSSQGDWVRGYLHSFSVTGTGNAVGSWSMTDVLPCGWTSLSDPNATTCAKPAYRDISFGANGAMSELTVHWITNQGRTGVCTIPEGFTAGDSTVRFCNGVSAGDPIPMGAGEWITKFWLDQNPMKGGTKGKLLLFGSISRDIPIDNSAAVAAGTYQPHFLTTGTAQPTPVRGVTPSSEHPLWVTVENCTADNTITWNGGSMTTNGRLVDSNQEGRCGYNRIARDPVSIYSEKRVYNPSTATTVAQKQAQASAQPGDRLRVEIQTQRSSWGGGDDATMRAARFTPTITDILPENLVYDPKDPANPVYLGLEGNPDRPASAVIAKLGTPRVTVSEVVIGGKTRTKIVVDFPNAADGSGLFIWDPATGREEKLTVGFDVRVKEGTPAATYQNYSLVQAKEAATGYLTCSYPGAYADPKVSDPVKSWGDLSFSNAVQGPEADTGCRTQKPYTVVEGPGMGSQKQVKGAYDPDYVPSPGIGSTDRAGAASYRIPVSNTGNVDMRDVVVYDLLPRTGDHGVRPGADVRGSAFDVFMTGPVTGLPAGTTVLYSTAPNPCRGELAGAGGGTRSSAPTGCDDTWVAAAAIGTDWAKVTGIRIDFGSLVWKPLDAYTATFPARAGSGGDLTGIAWNNVAIAGNRNSSGIPMLPNEAPKVGLQLAPDLAWNKVDGLDSSKLLAGSEWTLTPVVVAGAPAPAGTWPKTIVDCGQAPCTGPDQDPAPGKFRVVGVPWGSYDLRETKAPAGYVLPTDPVRVVVGPGGLDAAGWIYRIGDVKNVKPGVDVSWEKVDPQHQRLAGSEWDLVPVDGAGTPIAGGTVVHVTDCVQQSAAGCLGPDADPAAGKFLLRQVPVGDYHLIETRAPAGFAKLTAPVKVTVAGTTAVAVGQIENRQIDVPVLPLTGGIGTLVFSIGGGLLIAVTAFLVIRTTRRRRLAVD
;
A
#
# COMPACT_ATOMS: atom_id res chain seq x y z
N MET A 1 -18.27 -39.99 24.93
CA MET A 1 -16.98 -39.40 24.52
C MET A 1 -16.30 -38.78 25.73
N THR A 2 -14.97 -38.71 25.75
CA THR A 2 -14.22 -38.08 26.85
C THR A 2 -13.34 -36.98 26.26
N PRO A 3 -13.71 -35.70 26.41
CA PRO A 3 -12.88 -34.58 25.97
C PRO A 3 -11.49 -34.60 26.59
N SER A 4 -10.47 -34.33 25.78
CA SER A 4 -9.07 -34.19 26.19
C SER A 4 -8.51 -32.87 25.65
N ALA A 5 -7.99 -32.03 26.54
CA ALA A 5 -7.24 -30.82 26.18
C ALA A 5 -5.76 -31.09 26.43
N THR A 6 -4.90 -30.82 25.44
CA THR A 6 -3.46 -31.03 25.54
C THR A 6 -2.74 -29.72 25.24
N PHE A 7 -2.00 -29.23 26.24
CA PHE A 7 -1.21 -28.01 26.17
C PHE A 7 0.26 -28.37 26.00
N THR A 8 0.87 -27.89 24.91
CA THR A 8 2.28 -28.14 24.59
C THR A 8 3.07 -26.83 24.69
N SER A 9 4.20 -26.88 25.37
CA SER A 9 5.16 -25.79 25.50
C SER A 9 6.57 -26.25 25.10
N SER A 10 7.52 -25.33 24.99
CA SER A 10 8.94 -25.67 24.81
C SER A 10 9.55 -26.42 25.99
N LEU A 11 8.87 -26.50 27.13
CA LEU A 11 9.29 -27.23 28.34
C LEU A 11 8.57 -28.58 28.51
N GLY A 12 7.67 -28.95 27.59
CA GLY A 12 6.93 -30.22 27.62
C GLY A 12 5.42 -30.08 27.42
N THR A 13 4.73 -31.20 27.53
CA THR A 13 3.31 -31.37 27.21
C THR A 13 2.52 -31.83 28.44
N ALA A 14 1.36 -31.22 28.68
CA ALA A 14 0.43 -31.62 29.73
C ALA A 14 -0.98 -31.82 29.16
N SER A 15 -1.65 -32.90 29.53
CA SER A 15 -2.99 -33.24 29.08
C SER A 15 -3.97 -33.34 30.25
N ALA A 16 -5.19 -32.83 30.06
CA ALA A 16 -6.29 -32.92 31.02
C ALA A 16 -7.55 -33.45 30.32
N THR A 17 -8.18 -34.46 30.90
CA THR A 17 -9.45 -35.04 30.43
C THR A 17 -10.60 -34.68 31.36
N SER A 18 -11.75 -34.28 30.80
CA SER A 18 -12.96 -34.04 31.59
C SER A 18 -13.70 -35.35 31.91
N ALA A 19 -14.78 -35.25 32.69
CA ALA A 19 -15.71 -36.36 32.87
C ALA A 19 -16.30 -36.84 31.51
N PRO A 20 -16.69 -38.13 31.37
CA PRO A 20 -17.28 -38.64 30.15
C PRO A 20 -18.65 -38.02 29.85
N ALA A 21 -18.84 -37.54 28.62
CA ALA A 21 -20.11 -37.07 28.09
C ALA A 21 -20.82 -38.19 27.31
N THR A 22 -22.06 -38.52 27.69
CA THR A 22 -22.96 -39.38 26.91
C THR A 22 -23.73 -38.51 25.91
N ILE A 23 -23.63 -38.83 24.63
CA ILE A 23 -24.46 -38.22 23.59
C ILE A 23 -25.62 -39.18 23.30
N THR A 24 -26.82 -38.84 23.75
CA THR A 24 -28.05 -39.50 23.29
C THR A 24 -28.46 -38.93 21.95
N ALA A 25 -29.01 -39.77 21.08
CA ALA A 25 -29.48 -39.37 19.75
C ALA A 25 -30.92 -39.84 19.54
N GLU A 26 -31.71 -39.02 18.83
CA GLU A 26 -33.10 -39.28 18.50
C GLU A 26 -33.21 -40.44 17.50
N LEU A 27 -34.14 -41.36 17.78
CA LEU A 27 -34.35 -42.58 17.02
C LEU A 27 -35.84 -42.73 16.73
N GLY A 28 -36.29 -42.18 15.60
CA GLY A 28 -37.68 -42.22 15.18
C GLY A 28 -37.86 -41.75 13.75
N LEU A 29 -38.92 -42.24 13.11
CA LEU A 29 -39.41 -41.80 11.81
C LEU A 29 -40.77 -41.14 12.04
N LYS A 30 -41.01 -40.01 11.39
CA LYS A 30 -42.30 -39.34 11.38
C LYS A 30 -42.70 -38.97 9.95
N ILE A 31 -43.96 -39.20 9.60
CA ILE A 31 -44.59 -38.77 8.36
C ILE A 31 -45.81 -37.89 8.66
N ARG A 32 -46.04 -36.90 7.80
CA ARG A 32 -47.22 -36.05 7.78
C ARG A 32 -47.82 -36.08 6.36
N LYS A 33 -49.14 -36.00 6.28
CA LYS A 33 -49.86 -35.83 5.01
C LYS A 33 -50.88 -34.70 5.14
N THR A 34 -51.03 -33.88 4.10
CA THR A 34 -52.03 -32.80 4.02
C THR A 34 -52.60 -32.69 2.60
N LYS A 35 -53.77 -32.05 2.44
CA LYS A 35 -54.24 -31.56 1.14
C LYS A 35 -53.50 -30.25 0.85
N SER A 36 -52.67 -30.23 -0.18
CA SER A 36 -51.83 -29.08 -0.56
C SER A 36 -52.57 -28.10 -1.48
N ALA A 37 -53.30 -28.64 -2.46
CA ALA A 37 -54.08 -27.86 -3.41
C ALA A 37 -55.30 -28.64 -3.94
N PRO A 38 -56.44 -27.98 -4.20
CA PRO A 38 -56.77 -26.62 -3.73
C PRO A 38 -56.84 -26.54 -2.20
N THR A 39 -56.73 -25.33 -1.65
CA THR A 39 -56.84 -25.10 -0.20
C THR A 39 -58.29 -25.29 0.28
N GLU A 40 -59.23 -24.74 -0.47
CA GLU A 40 -60.66 -25.03 -0.38
C GLU A 40 -60.98 -26.48 -0.80
N ASP A 41 -62.20 -26.95 -0.52
CA ASP A 41 -62.61 -28.30 -0.93
C ASP A 41 -62.70 -28.37 -2.48
N PRO A 42 -62.03 -29.36 -3.11
CA PRO A 42 -61.98 -29.47 -4.57
C PRO A 42 -63.33 -29.79 -5.18
N TYR A 43 -63.50 -29.39 -6.44
CA TYR A 43 -64.69 -29.71 -7.22
C TYR A 43 -64.58 -31.10 -7.85
N VAL A 44 -65.73 -31.73 -8.14
CA VAL A 44 -65.83 -32.88 -9.05
C VAL A 44 -65.17 -32.53 -10.40
N ASP A 45 -64.53 -33.52 -11.02
CA ASP A 45 -63.65 -33.42 -12.20
C ASP A 45 -62.35 -32.61 -11.98
N GLY A 46 -62.13 -32.08 -10.77
CA GLY A 46 -60.93 -31.33 -10.40
C GLY A 46 -59.71 -32.18 -10.04
N ASP A 47 -58.53 -31.63 -10.29
CA ASP A 47 -57.24 -32.18 -9.83
C ASP A 47 -56.97 -31.77 -8.36
N VAL A 48 -56.48 -32.72 -7.55
CA VAL A 48 -56.20 -32.58 -6.11
C VAL A 48 -54.79 -33.05 -5.83
N THR A 49 -53.96 -32.17 -5.26
CA THR A 49 -52.57 -32.48 -4.89
C THR A 49 -52.45 -32.63 -3.37
N TYR A 50 -51.96 -33.79 -2.93
CA TYR A 50 -51.58 -34.05 -1.54
C TYR A 50 -50.09 -33.78 -1.33
N LEU A 51 -49.73 -33.20 -0.19
CA LEU A 51 -48.35 -33.09 0.29
C LEU A 51 -48.09 -34.17 1.34
N ILE A 52 -46.97 -34.85 1.19
CA ILE A 52 -46.42 -35.86 2.09
C ILE A 52 -45.02 -35.39 2.51
N GLU A 53 -44.77 -35.32 3.81
CA GLU A 53 -43.50 -34.88 4.40
C GLU A 53 -42.99 -35.96 5.35
N SER A 54 -41.74 -36.40 5.20
CA SER A 54 -41.10 -37.40 6.05
C SER A 54 -39.85 -36.85 6.72
N GLY A 55 -39.62 -37.18 7.99
CA GLY A 55 -38.45 -36.71 8.74
C GLY A 55 -38.34 -37.36 10.12
N TYR A 56 -37.64 -36.69 11.03
CA TYR A 56 -37.53 -37.06 12.44
C TYR A 56 -38.66 -36.42 13.27
N PRO A 57 -39.13 -37.05 14.37
CA PRO A 57 -40.20 -36.51 15.21
C PRO A 57 -39.98 -35.05 15.67
N SER A 58 -38.76 -34.67 16.04
CA SER A 58 -38.40 -33.29 16.39
C SER A 58 -38.63 -32.23 15.29
N GLN A 59 -38.74 -32.63 14.02
CA GLN A 59 -39.09 -31.71 12.92
C GLN A 59 -40.58 -31.36 12.88
N PHE A 60 -41.43 -32.08 13.61
CA PHE A 60 -42.89 -31.92 13.63
C PHE A 60 -43.40 -31.51 15.03
N PRO A 61 -43.12 -30.28 15.50
CA PRO A 61 -43.61 -29.78 16.78
C PRO A 61 -45.14 -29.77 16.87
N ALA A 62 -45.66 -29.84 18.10
CA ALA A 62 -47.09 -29.88 18.41
C ALA A 62 -47.91 -28.66 17.93
N SER A 63 -47.24 -27.59 17.47
CA SER A 63 -47.83 -26.44 16.77
C SER A 63 -48.36 -26.77 15.37
N GLY A 64 -48.11 -27.97 14.83
CA GLY A 64 -48.57 -28.36 13.49
C GLY A 64 -47.77 -27.74 12.35
N SER A 65 -46.65 -27.08 12.64
CA SER A 65 -45.65 -26.67 11.66
C SER A 65 -44.64 -27.80 11.38
N HIS A 66 -43.98 -27.76 10.23
CA HIS A 66 -42.83 -28.63 9.91
C HIS A 66 -41.59 -27.73 9.79
N LEU A 67 -40.52 -28.09 10.50
CA LEU A 67 -39.36 -27.22 10.72
C LEU A 67 -38.34 -27.34 9.58
N TYR A 68 -38.63 -26.65 8.48
CA TYR A 68 -37.73 -26.46 7.31
C TYR A 68 -36.53 -25.54 7.63
N TYR A 69 -35.70 -25.93 8.60
CA TYR A 69 -34.36 -25.36 8.73
C TYR A 69 -33.53 -25.79 7.53
N GLY A 70 -33.10 -24.82 6.71
CA GLY A 70 -32.47 -25.05 5.41
C GLY A 70 -31.47 -26.20 5.44
N ASN A 71 -31.70 -27.18 4.57
CA ASN A 71 -31.27 -28.59 4.61
C ASN A 71 -29.90 -28.89 5.27
N ASP A 72 -28.88 -28.08 4.98
CA ASP A 72 -27.52 -28.20 5.51
C ASP A 72 -27.39 -27.96 7.04
N SER A 73 -28.27 -27.14 7.63
CA SER A 73 -28.25 -26.81 9.07
C SER A 73 -28.78 -27.94 9.95
N PHE A 74 -29.89 -28.58 9.55
CA PHE A 74 -30.48 -29.69 10.31
C PHE A 74 -29.61 -30.95 10.19
N CYS A 75 -29.03 -31.21 9.01
CA CYS A 75 -28.03 -32.26 8.81
C CYS A 75 -26.75 -32.12 9.66
N LYS A 76 -26.54 -30.97 10.32
CA LYS A 76 -25.42 -30.69 11.24
C LYS A 76 -25.84 -30.64 12.71
N ALA A 77 -27.11 -30.89 13.03
CA ALA A 77 -27.59 -30.94 14.41
C ALA A 77 -27.02 -32.16 15.16
N PRO A 78 -26.36 -31.99 16.32
CA PRO A 78 -25.85 -33.11 17.10
C PRO A 78 -27.02 -33.89 17.73
N GLY A 79 -26.96 -35.23 17.66
CA GLY A 79 -27.97 -36.10 18.28
C GLY A 79 -29.06 -36.62 17.33
N LEU A 80 -28.80 -36.73 16.02
CA LEU A 80 -29.67 -37.43 15.06
C LEU A 80 -29.06 -38.77 14.63
N TRP A 81 -29.88 -39.80 14.40
CA TRP A 81 -29.43 -41.11 13.90
C TRP A 81 -29.84 -41.31 12.43
N ALA A 82 -28.89 -41.50 11.52
CA ALA A 82 -29.17 -41.69 10.09
C ALA A 82 -30.07 -42.91 9.82
N MET A 83 -30.83 -42.89 8.71
CA MET A 83 -31.69 -43.99 8.28
C MET A 83 -31.17 -44.64 7.00
N LYS A 84 -31.62 -45.89 6.78
CA LYS A 84 -31.43 -46.70 5.57
C LYS A 84 -32.79 -47.16 5.03
N ASN A 85 -32.83 -47.46 3.74
CA ASN A 85 -33.97 -48.11 3.08
C ASN A 85 -35.33 -47.41 3.36
N LEU A 86 -35.38 -46.07 3.28
CA LEU A 86 -36.62 -45.31 3.43
C LEU A 86 -37.54 -45.58 2.23
N VAL A 87 -38.70 -46.17 2.50
CA VAL A 87 -39.78 -46.41 1.54
C VAL A 87 -41.04 -45.73 2.03
N ILE A 88 -41.74 -45.05 1.12
CA ILE A 88 -43.01 -44.36 1.37
C ILE A 88 -44.04 -44.88 0.38
N VAL A 89 -45.23 -45.26 0.87
CA VAL A 89 -46.34 -45.79 0.08
C VAL A 89 -47.60 -45.00 0.39
N ASP A 90 -48.17 -44.36 -0.62
CA ASP A 90 -49.44 -43.64 -0.57
C ASP A 90 -50.55 -44.49 -1.20
N GLN A 91 -51.70 -44.59 -0.52
CA GLN A 91 -52.89 -45.28 -0.98
C GLN A 91 -53.90 -44.24 -1.47
N LEU A 92 -54.08 -44.17 -2.80
CA LEU A 92 -54.94 -43.17 -3.42
C LEU A 92 -56.43 -43.47 -3.10
N PRO A 93 -57.30 -42.44 -3.02
CA PRO A 93 -58.73 -42.65 -2.75
C PRO A 93 -59.39 -43.50 -3.84
N PRO A 94 -60.19 -44.52 -3.49
CA PRO A 94 -60.81 -45.42 -4.47
C PRO A 94 -61.59 -44.67 -5.54
N GLY A 95 -61.38 -45.04 -6.81
CA GLY A 95 -62.07 -44.46 -7.96
C GLY A 95 -61.44 -43.18 -8.54
N THR A 96 -60.41 -42.62 -7.89
CA THR A 96 -59.66 -41.49 -8.46
C THR A 96 -58.79 -41.90 -9.65
N VAL A 97 -58.37 -40.92 -10.45
CA VAL A 97 -57.43 -41.13 -11.57
C VAL A 97 -56.11 -40.46 -11.21
N PHE A 98 -55.03 -41.26 -11.12
CA PHE A 98 -53.67 -40.75 -10.92
C PHE A 98 -53.26 -39.81 -12.07
N LYS A 99 -52.63 -38.67 -11.72
CA LYS A 99 -52.09 -37.69 -12.68
C LYS A 99 -50.57 -37.61 -12.63
N SER A 100 -49.99 -37.39 -11.44
CA SER A 100 -48.55 -37.19 -11.27
C SER A 100 -48.06 -37.49 -9.86
N ALA A 101 -46.75 -37.72 -9.73
CA ALA A 101 -46.02 -37.73 -8.48
C ALA A 101 -44.64 -37.08 -8.68
N THR A 102 -44.12 -36.35 -7.69
CA THR A 102 -42.74 -35.83 -7.72
C THR A 102 -41.74 -36.93 -7.35
N MET A 103 -40.43 -36.64 -7.43
CA MET A 103 -39.34 -37.52 -6.94
C MET A 103 -39.40 -38.97 -7.46
N ASN A 104 -39.81 -39.16 -8.72
CA ASN A 104 -39.93 -40.47 -9.37
C ASN A 104 -40.88 -41.46 -8.65
N GLY A 105 -41.94 -40.97 -7.99
CA GLY A 105 -42.97 -41.81 -7.37
C GLY A 105 -43.65 -42.73 -8.38
N VAL A 106 -43.55 -44.05 -8.15
CA VAL A 106 -44.05 -45.07 -9.07
C VAL A 106 -45.50 -45.41 -8.75
N TYR A 107 -46.43 -45.09 -9.67
CA TYR A 107 -47.83 -45.49 -9.55
C TYR A 107 -48.03 -46.97 -9.95
N ASN A 108 -48.73 -47.71 -9.09
CA ASN A 108 -49.18 -49.08 -9.34
C ASN A 108 -50.71 -49.11 -9.48
N ALA A 109 -51.18 -49.29 -10.72
CA ALA A 109 -52.61 -49.33 -11.04
C ALA A 109 -53.37 -50.56 -10.49
N GLN A 110 -52.68 -51.65 -10.13
CA GLN A 110 -53.33 -52.85 -9.58
C GLN A 110 -53.73 -52.65 -8.10
N ASN A 111 -52.86 -51.99 -7.34
CA ASN A 111 -53.06 -51.73 -5.91
C ASN A 111 -53.59 -50.31 -5.64
N HIS A 112 -53.65 -49.45 -6.67
CA HIS A 112 -53.99 -48.03 -6.60
C HIS A 112 -53.11 -47.24 -5.62
N THR A 113 -51.81 -47.54 -5.61
CA THR A 113 -50.80 -46.91 -4.73
C THR A 113 -49.74 -46.14 -5.52
N VAL A 114 -49.08 -45.18 -4.87
CA VAL A 114 -47.83 -44.55 -5.35
C VAL A 114 -46.71 -44.86 -4.36
N THR A 115 -45.57 -45.32 -4.85
CA THR A 115 -44.42 -45.71 -4.02
C THR A 115 -43.17 -44.90 -4.35
N TRP A 116 -42.51 -44.36 -3.33
CA TRP A 116 -41.19 -43.75 -3.42
C TRP A 116 -40.17 -44.60 -2.65
N ASN A 117 -39.10 -44.99 -3.32
CA ASN A 117 -37.93 -45.62 -2.69
C ASN A 117 -36.85 -44.54 -2.56
N LEU A 118 -36.78 -43.86 -1.41
CA LEU A 118 -35.87 -42.72 -1.19
C LEU A 118 -34.45 -43.16 -0.79
N GLY A 119 -34.28 -44.41 -0.37
CA GLY A 119 -32.97 -44.99 -0.05
C GLY A 119 -32.45 -44.58 1.32
N ASP A 120 -31.16 -44.25 1.41
CA ASP A 120 -30.50 -43.92 2.68
C ASP A 120 -30.52 -42.41 2.93
N SER A 121 -30.68 -42.00 4.19
CA SER A 121 -30.72 -40.57 4.57
C SER A 121 -29.33 -39.95 4.76
N ALA A 122 -28.28 -40.60 4.26
CA ALA A 122 -26.89 -40.21 4.46
C ALA A 122 -25.97 -40.73 3.35
N LYS A 123 -25.07 -39.87 2.86
CA LYS A 123 -23.91 -40.25 2.02
C LYS A 123 -22.74 -40.60 2.92
N VAL A 124 -22.10 -41.73 2.64
CA VAL A 124 -20.87 -42.16 3.32
C VAL A 124 -19.67 -41.75 2.47
N ASP A 125 -18.67 -41.13 3.08
CA ASP A 125 -17.41 -40.80 2.41
C ASP A 125 -16.48 -42.02 2.27
N ALA A 126 -15.36 -41.84 1.59
CA ALA A 126 -14.36 -42.90 1.41
C ALA A 126 -13.70 -43.38 2.72
N ASN A 127 -13.88 -42.65 3.83
CA ASN A 127 -13.35 -42.99 5.16
C ASN A 127 -14.39 -43.70 6.05
N GLY A 128 -15.61 -43.94 5.54
CA GLY A 128 -16.70 -44.54 6.31
C GLY A 128 -17.52 -43.55 7.16
N VAL A 129 -17.30 -42.24 7.00
CA VAL A 129 -18.02 -41.20 7.73
C VAL A 129 -19.37 -40.93 7.05
N ALA A 130 -20.46 -41.20 7.76
CA ALA A 130 -21.81 -40.90 7.28
C ALA A 130 -22.16 -39.42 7.49
N SER A 131 -22.44 -38.72 6.40
CA SER A 131 -22.94 -37.34 6.34
C SER A 131 -24.41 -37.33 5.90
N CYS A 132 -25.26 -36.57 6.58
CA CYS A 132 -26.70 -36.54 6.28
C CYS A 132 -26.99 -36.02 4.86
N ASP A 133 -27.87 -36.73 4.13
CA ASP A 133 -28.18 -36.46 2.72
C ASP A 133 -29.57 -35.88 2.53
N ALA A 134 -29.64 -34.56 2.60
CA ALA A 134 -30.87 -33.81 2.36
C ALA A 134 -31.12 -33.49 0.86
N SER A 135 -30.53 -34.26 -0.07
CA SER A 135 -30.95 -34.28 -1.48
C SER A 135 -32.08 -35.29 -1.73
N THR A 136 -32.12 -36.40 -0.98
CA THR A 136 -33.16 -37.43 -1.04
C THR A 136 -34.10 -37.43 0.18
N PHE A 137 -33.55 -37.18 1.38
CA PHE A 137 -34.30 -37.20 2.64
C PHE A 137 -34.94 -35.84 2.95
N ALA A 138 -36.09 -35.86 3.65
CA ALA A 138 -36.87 -34.68 4.06
C ALA A 138 -37.21 -33.71 2.91
N LYS A 139 -37.56 -34.26 1.73
CA LYS A 139 -38.14 -33.51 0.61
C LYS A 139 -39.67 -33.65 0.58
N ASP A 140 -40.32 -32.63 0.06
CA ASP A 140 -41.76 -32.59 -0.18
C ASP A 140 -42.14 -33.57 -1.29
N LEU A 141 -42.83 -34.64 -0.92
CA LEU A 141 -43.43 -35.57 -1.88
C LEU A 141 -44.84 -35.08 -2.20
N LEU A 142 -45.08 -34.78 -3.46
CA LEU A 142 -46.37 -34.32 -3.96
C LEU A 142 -46.97 -35.41 -4.86
N VAL A 143 -48.26 -35.67 -4.70
CA VAL A 143 -49.01 -36.61 -5.53
C VAL A 143 -50.36 -36.02 -5.91
N THR A 144 -50.67 -36.03 -7.20
CA THR A 144 -51.87 -35.43 -7.77
C THR A 144 -52.78 -36.50 -8.35
N VAL A 145 -54.05 -36.45 -7.97
CA VAL A 145 -55.13 -37.30 -8.48
C VAL A 145 -56.30 -36.43 -8.94
N ASN A 146 -57.13 -36.97 -9.83
CA ASN A 146 -58.37 -36.37 -10.28
C ASN A 146 -59.57 -37.15 -9.73
N PHE A 147 -60.66 -36.44 -9.44
CA PHE A 147 -61.94 -37.02 -9.01
C PHE A 147 -62.95 -36.96 -10.17
N PRO A 148 -62.84 -37.83 -11.19
CA PRO A 148 -63.55 -37.67 -12.45
C PRO A 148 -65.06 -37.80 -12.29
N ALA A 149 -65.82 -36.97 -13.03
CA ALA A 149 -67.28 -36.95 -13.00
C ALA A 149 -67.94 -38.28 -13.41
N SER A 150 -67.22 -39.16 -14.11
CA SER A 150 -67.65 -40.53 -14.44
C SER A 150 -67.78 -41.46 -13.23
N THR A 151 -67.03 -41.17 -12.16
CA THR A 151 -66.94 -42.01 -10.95
C THR A 151 -67.50 -41.27 -9.74
N PHE A 152 -67.25 -39.97 -9.64
CA PHE A 152 -67.71 -39.11 -8.56
C PHE A 152 -68.86 -38.24 -9.07
N THR A 153 -70.10 -38.64 -8.80
CA THR A 153 -71.30 -37.88 -9.21
C THR A 153 -71.82 -36.99 -8.08
N ASP A 154 -72.48 -35.90 -8.46
CA ASP A 154 -72.99 -34.83 -7.59
C ASP A 154 -73.76 -35.36 -6.37
N ALA A 155 -74.75 -36.24 -6.59
CA ALA A 155 -75.63 -36.73 -5.55
C ALA A 155 -75.01 -37.81 -4.63
N ALA A 156 -73.96 -38.50 -5.09
CA ALA A 156 -73.38 -39.63 -4.35
C ALA A 156 -72.23 -39.21 -3.42
N ASN A 157 -71.56 -38.10 -3.71
CA ASN A 157 -70.31 -37.70 -3.02
C ASN A 157 -70.38 -36.33 -2.33
N GLN A 158 -71.52 -35.62 -2.42
CA GLN A 158 -71.72 -34.36 -1.70
C GLN A 158 -71.57 -34.59 -0.19
N HIS A 159 -70.62 -33.90 0.43
CA HIS A 159 -70.20 -34.09 1.84
C HIS A 159 -69.74 -35.52 2.22
N LEU A 160 -69.40 -36.39 1.25
CA LEU A 160 -68.68 -37.63 1.55
C LEU A 160 -67.19 -37.32 1.74
N LEU A 161 -66.67 -37.63 2.93
CA LEU A 161 -65.28 -37.37 3.29
C LEU A 161 -64.34 -38.28 2.47
N GLN A 162 -63.48 -37.68 1.65
CA GLN A 162 -62.47 -38.36 0.85
C GLN A 162 -61.18 -38.46 1.67
N THR A 163 -60.71 -39.68 1.91
CA THR A 163 -59.51 -39.96 2.70
C THR A 163 -58.42 -40.58 1.83
N ASN A 164 -57.22 -39.98 1.83
CA ASN A 164 -56.00 -40.59 1.30
C ASN A 164 -55.05 -40.89 2.48
N THR A 165 -54.48 -42.11 2.54
CA THR A 165 -53.59 -42.57 3.61
C THR A 165 -52.17 -42.86 3.10
N VAL A 166 -51.16 -42.52 3.89
CA VAL A 166 -49.74 -42.78 3.60
C VAL A 166 -49.09 -43.58 4.73
N SER A 167 -48.13 -44.43 4.37
CA SER A 167 -47.24 -45.12 5.30
C SER A 167 -45.78 -44.93 4.90
N ALA A 168 -44.89 -44.95 5.89
CA ALA A 168 -43.44 -44.91 5.69
C ALA A 168 -42.75 -45.98 6.53
N THR A 169 -41.68 -46.58 5.99
CA THR A 169 -40.80 -47.52 6.69
C THR A 169 -39.33 -47.21 6.42
N ALA A 170 -38.48 -47.41 7.42
CA ALA A 170 -37.02 -47.26 7.31
C ALA A 170 -36.29 -48.10 8.37
N GLN A 171 -34.98 -48.27 8.24
CA GLN A 171 -34.13 -48.93 9.23
C GLN A 171 -33.07 -47.96 9.77
N PRO A 172 -32.74 -47.91 11.07
CA PRO A 172 -31.67 -47.06 11.55
C PRO A 172 -30.30 -47.55 11.05
N TRP A 173 -29.43 -46.61 10.70
CA TRP A 173 -28.07 -46.88 10.22
C TRP A 173 -27.29 -47.73 11.25
N LEU A 174 -26.56 -48.76 10.78
CA LEU A 174 -25.91 -49.78 11.62
C LEU A 174 -26.84 -50.58 12.55
N ARG A 175 -28.18 -50.50 12.41
CA ARG A 175 -29.16 -51.33 13.15
C ARG A 175 -30.16 -52.02 12.20
N PRO A 176 -29.71 -52.85 11.25
CA PRO A 176 -30.58 -53.48 10.23
C PRO A 176 -31.68 -54.39 10.80
N GLY A 177 -31.55 -54.85 12.06
CA GLY A 177 -32.58 -55.62 12.78
C GLY A 177 -33.68 -54.77 13.42
N THR A 178 -33.72 -53.45 13.21
CA THR A 178 -34.76 -52.55 13.71
C THR A 178 -35.45 -51.87 12.53
N THR A 179 -36.78 -51.97 12.46
CA THR A 179 -37.59 -51.22 11.50
C THR A 179 -38.35 -50.12 12.24
N LEU A 180 -38.26 -48.90 11.74
CA LEU A 180 -39.10 -47.77 12.11
C LEU A 180 -40.25 -47.68 11.11
N SER A 181 -41.45 -47.33 11.58
CA SER A 181 -42.63 -47.18 10.74
C SER A 181 -43.56 -46.11 11.30
N ASP A 182 -44.18 -45.33 10.42
CA ASP A 182 -45.20 -44.34 10.79
C ASP A 182 -46.24 -44.18 9.68
N SER A 183 -47.40 -43.61 9.99
CA SER A 183 -48.48 -43.38 9.03
C SER A 183 -49.24 -42.08 9.28
N ALA A 184 -49.83 -41.54 8.21
CA ALA A 184 -50.64 -40.33 8.24
C ALA A 184 -51.80 -40.41 7.24
N LYS A 185 -52.75 -39.47 7.32
CA LYS A 185 -53.85 -39.34 6.38
C LYS A 185 -54.19 -37.87 6.12
N ALA A 186 -54.77 -37.59 4.96
CA ALA A 186 -55.36 -36.30 4.62
C ALA A 186 -56.81 -36.51 4.18
N GLU A 187 -57.70 -35.61 4.63
CA GLU A 187 -59.15 -35.75 4.47
C GLU A 187 -59.79 -34.44 4.04
N HIS A 188 -60.77 -34.49 3.13
CA HIS A 188 -61.50 -33.32 2.61
C HIS A 188 -62.84 -33.73 2.00
N TYR A 189 -63.69 -32.76 1.66
CA TYR A 189 -64.93 -33.00 0.91
C TYR A 189 -64.76 -32.73 -0.59
N LEU A 190 -65.80 -32.97 -1.38
CA LEU A 190 -65.93 -32.53 -2.77
C LEU A 190 -67.03 -31.47 -2.92
N ARG A 191 -66.90 -30.62 -3.95
CA ARG A 191 -67.85 -29.56 -4.33
C ARG A 191 -68.44 -29.76 -5.73
N ILE A 192 -69.54 -29.04 -5.98
CA ILE A 192 -70.30 -29.00 -7.23
C ILE A 192 -70.39 -27.53 -7.67
N GLY A 193 -70.28 -27.23 -8.97
CA GLY A 193 -70.54 -25.89 -9.51
C GLY A 193 -69.38 -25.27 -10.31
N ALA A 194 -69.62 -24.07 -10.85
CA ALA A 194 -68.80 -23.43 -11.88
C ALA A 194 -68.23 -22.05 -11.48
N ASP A 195 -68.10 -21.77 -10.17
CA ASP A 195 -67.57 -20.51 -9.63
C ASP A 195 -66.05 -20.40 -9.80
N GLY A 196 -65.62 -20.27 -11.05
CA GLY A 196 -64.22 -20.24 -11.47
C GLY A 196 -63.70 -18.83 -11.75
N LYS A 197 -62.51 -18.50 -11.25
CA LYS A 197 -61.79 -17.27 -11.62
C LYS A 197 -60.31 -17.56 -11.87
N PHE A 198 -59.77 -16.99 -12.95
CA PHE A 198 -58.33 -16.87 -13.17
C PHE A 198 -57.79 -15.51 -12.73
N THR A 199 -56.54 -15.49 -12.28
CA THR A 199 -55.73 -14.32 -11.96
C THR A 199 -54.33 -14.50 -12.54
N VAL A 200 -53.80 -13.43 -13.15
CA VAL A 200 -52.43 -13.35 -13.67
C VAL A 200 -51.75 -12.11 -13.07
N GLN A 201 -50.50 -12.23 -12.65
CA GLN A 201 -49.70 -11.13 -12.07
C GLN A 201 -48.23 -11.22 -12.50
N LYS A 202 -47.65 -10.12 -13.03
CA LYS A 202 -46.19 -10.01 -13.20
C LYS A 202 -45.54 -9.77 -11.83
N GLY A 203 -44.57 -10.60 -11.46
CA GLY A 203 -43.98 -10.65 -10.13
C GLY A 203 -42.46 -10.57 -10.16
N ILE A 204 -41.92 -9.64 -9.35
CA ILE A 204 -40.49 -9.41 -9.17
C ILE A 204 -39.85 -10.46 -8.23
N PRO A 205 -38.53 -10.72 -8.36
CA PRO A 205 -37.75 -11.44 -7.36
C PRO A 205 -37.59 -10.63 -6.05
N TYR A 206 -38.60 -10.73 -5.16
CA TYR A 206 -38.61 -10.35 -3.73
C TYR A 206 -37.70 -9.19 -3.26
N ALA A 207 -37.91 -7.98 -3.80
CA ALA A 207 -37.07 -6.80 -3.58
C ALA A 207 -37.16 -6.10 -2.20
N ALA A 208 -37.79 -6.73 -1.19
CA ALA A 208 -38.23 -6.06 0.05
C ALA A 208 -37.14 -5.66 1.08
N SER A 209 -35.84 -5.80 0.78
CA SER A 209 -34.75 -5.35 1.68
C SER A 209 -33.61 -4.70 0.90
N ASN A 210 -32.95 -3.70 1.49
CA ASN A 210 -31.81 -3.00 0.87
C ASN A 210 -30.47 -3.75 1.07
N SER A 211 -30.48 -5.06 1.30
CA SER A 211 -29.27 -5.86 1.51
C SER A 211 -28.53 -6.13 0.20
N THR A 212 -27.19 -6.23 0.25
CA THR A 212 -26.32 -6.55 -0.89
C THR A 212 -26.66 -7.89 -1.54
N SER A 213 -27.19 -8.85 -0.77
CA SER A 213 -27.65 -10.14 -1.26
C SER A 213 -28.80 -10.06 -2.28
N ARG A 214 -29.58 -8.96 -2.33
CA ARG A 214 -30.76 -8.81 -3.21
C ARG A 214 -30.60 -7.78 -4.32
N GLN A 215 -29.44 -7.84 -4.98
CA GLN A 215 -29.06 -7.00 -6.10
C GLN A 215 -28.29 -7.86 -7.10
N TRP A 216 -28.63 -7.75 -8.39
CA TRP A 216 -27.88 -8.39 -9.47
C TRP A 216 -26.61 -7.60 -9.78
N ALA A 217 -25.49 -8.26 -10.04
CA ALA A 217 -24.36 -7.63 -10.71
C ALA A 217 -24.65 -7.45 -12.21
N ARG A 218 -23.94 -6.54 -12.88
CA ARG A 218 -23.91 -6.52 -14.35
C ARG A 218 -23.11 -7.72 -14.85
N GLY A 219 -23.60 -8.38 -15.89
CA GLY A 219 -23.08 -9.68 -16.36
C GLY A 219 -23.20 -10.80 -15.33
N GLU A 220 -24.31 -10.84 -14.58
CA GLU A 220 -24.72 -11.97 -13.74
C GLU A 220 -25.90 -12.71 -14.38
N ASP A 221 -25.86 -14.04 -14.32
CA ASP A 221 -26.86 -14.95 -14.88
C ASP A 221 -27.88 -15.39 -13.81
N SER A 222 -29.11 -15.70 -14.23
CA SER A 222 -30.16 -16.19 -13.31
C SER A 222 -29.84 -17.56 -12.71
N SER A 223 -29.48 -17.59 -11.42
CA SER A 223 -28.96 -18.77 -10.72
C SER A 223 -30.08 -19.65 -10.15
N GLN A 224 -30.35 -20.76 -10.85
CA GLN A 224 -31.46 -21.64 -10.54
C GLN A 224 -31.41 -22.19 -9.11
N GLY A 225 -32.53 -22.12 -8.41
CA GLY A 225 -32.65 -22.53 -7.00
C GLY A 225 -32.42 -21.40 -5.99
N ASP A 226 -31.87 -20.24 -6.38
CA ASP A 226 -31.91 -19.06 -5.51
C ASP A 226 -33.33 -18.46 -5.48
N TRP A 227 -33.81 -18.19 -4.27
CA TRP A 227 -35.09 -17.52 -4.00
C TRP A 227 -35.05 -16.01 -4.30
N VAL A 228 -33.84 -15.46 -4.53
CA VAL A 228 -33.60 -14.04 -4.85
C VAL A 228 -33.26 -13.82 -6.32
N ARG A 229 -32.36 -14.61 -6.92
CA ARG A 229 -31.85 -14.43 -8.30
C ARG A 229 -32.24 -15.56 -9.27
N GLY A 230 -33.15 -16.44 -8.86
CA GLY A 230 -33.52 -17.63 -9.64
C GLY A 230 -34.18 -17.38 -11.00
N TYR A 231 -34.64 -16.17 -11.28
CA TYR A 231 -35.23 -15.75 -12.56
C TYR A 231 -35.22 -14.22 -12.65
N LEU A 232 -35.13 -13.66 -13.86
CA LEU A 232 -35.22 -12.21 -14.10
C LEU A 232 -36.62 -11.70 -13.79
N HIS A 233 -37.66 -12.33 -14.32
CA HIS A 233 -39.07 -11.95 -14.11
C HIS A 233 -39.96 -13.19 -14.02
N SER A 234 -41.13 -13.07 -13.39
CA SER A 234 -42.14 -14.14 -13.38
C SER A 234 -43.54 -13.63 -13.69
N PHE A 235 -44.37 -14.50 -14.26
CA PHE A 235 -45.80 -14.27 -14.47
C PHE A 235 -46.54 -15.39 -13.73
N SER A 236 -47.11 -15.05 -12.59
CA SER A 236 -47.79 -16.01 -11.72
C SER A 236 -49.24 -16.16 -12.18
N VAL A 237 -49.70 -17.41 -12.31
CA VAL A 237 -51.05 -17.77 -12.76
C VAL A 237 -51.74 -18.57 -11.67
N THR A 238 -53.00 -18.26 -11.38
CA THR A 238 -53.84 -19.04 -10.45
C THR A 238 -55.29 -19.07 -10.92
N GLY A 239 -55.90 -20.26 -10.95
CA GLY A 239 -57.30 -20.52 -11.28
C GLY A 239 -58.02 -21.25 -10.14
N THR A 240 -59.14 -20.70 -9.69
CA THR A 240 -60.04 -21.31 -8.68
C THR A 240 -61.24 -22.00 -9.35
N GLY A 241 -62.00 -22.81 -8.58
CA GLY A 241 -63.15 -23.55 -9.11
C GLY A 241 -62.80 -24.49 -10.27
N ASN A 242 -63.75 -24.75 -11.17
CA ASN A 242 -63.52 -25.56 -12.37
C ASN A 242 -63.13 -24.73 -13.63
N ALA A 243 -62.72 -23.47 -13.45
CA ALA A 243 -62.57 -22.48 -14.53
C ALA A 243 -61.85 -23.01 -15.79
N VAL A 244 -62.38 -22.73 -16.98
CA VAL A 244 -61.73 -23.05 -18.27
C VAL A 244 -61.60 -21.77 -19.09
N GLY A 245 -60.47 -21.58 -19.76
CA GLY A 245 -60.24 -20.44 -20.63
C GLY A 245 -58.89 -20.47 -21.32
N SER A 246 -58.44 -19.33 -21.83
CA SER A 246 -57.12 -19.15 -22.42
C SER A 246 -56.46 -17.83 -21.97
N TRP A 247 -55.14 -17.73 -22.13
CA TRP A 247 -54.39 -16.49 -21.90
C TRP A 247 -53.46 -16.16 -23.07
N SER A 248 -53.34 -14.86 -23.34
CA SER A 248 -52.39 -14.22 -24.25
C SER A 248 -51.70 -13.06 -23.53
N MET A 249 -50.48 -12.71 -23.92
CA MET A 249 -49.75 -11.52 -23.42
C MET A 249 -48.65 -11.12 -24.41
N THR A 250 -48.19 -9.86 -24.38
CA THR A 250 -46.94 -9.43 -25.06
C THR A 250 -46.04 -8.65 -24.11
N ASP A 251 -44.76 -9.03 -24.02
CA ASP A 251 -43.73 -8.40 -23.17
C ASP A 251 -42.58 -7.89 -24.06
N VAL A 252 -42.34 -6.58 -24.05
CA VAL A 252 -41.20 -5.96 -24.74
C VAL A 252 -40.07 -5.79 -23.72
N LEU A 253 -38.95 -6.47 -23.94
CA LEU A 253 -37.84 -6.49 -22.99
C LEU A 253 -37.15 -5.12 -22.90
N PRO A 254 -36.53 -4.77 -21.76
CA PRO A 254 -36.12 -3.39 -21.50
C PRO A 254 -34.96 -2.95 -22.38
N CYS A 255 -35.05 -1.73 -22.90
CA CYS A 255 -33.99 -1.10 -23.68
C CYS A 255 -33.41 0.07 -22.86
N GLY A 256 -32.18 -0.10 -22.37
CA GLY A 256 -31.64 0.76 -21.30
C GLY A 256 -32.24 0.40 -19.94
N TRP A 257 -33.18 1.20 -19.44
CA TRP A 257 -33.71 1.10 -18.06
C TRP A 257 -35.19 0.75 -17.92
N THR A 258 -35.97 0.80 -18.99
CA THR A 258 -37.38 0.37 -19.00
C THR A 258 -37.76 -0.22 -20.36
N SER A 259 -38.93 -0.86 -20.43
CA SER A 259 -39.52 -1.34 -21.67
C SER A 259 -39.91 -0.18 -22.60
N LEU A 260 -39.89 -0.43 -23.90
CA LEU A 260 -40.50 0.47 -24.87
C LEU A 260 -42.03 0.33 -24.79
N SER A 261 -42.75 1.44 -24.88
CA SER A 261 -44.21 1.50 -24.77
C SER A 261 -44.94 1.13 -26.08
N ASP A 262 -44.22 0.91 -27.18
CA ASP A 262 -44.79 0.38 -28.42
C ASP A 262 -44.73 -1.17 -28.43
N PRO A 263 -45.88 -1.89 -28.43
CA PRO A 263 -45.89 -3.35 -28.51
C PRO A 263 -45.39 -3.90 -29.86
N ASN A 264 -45.30 -3.06 -30.90
CA ASN A 264 -44.75 -3.46 -32.19
C ASN A 264 -43.22 -3.41 -32.22
N ALA A 265 -42.57 -2.76 -31.25
CA ALA A 265 -41.12 -2.66 -31.18
C ALA A 265 -40.43 -4.03 -31.28
N THR A 266 -39.38 -4.07 -32.11
CA THR A 266 -38.50 -5.24 -32.32
C THR A 266 -37.03 -4.85 -32.20
N THR A 267 -36.68 -3.59 -32.41
CA THR A 267 -35.31 -3.08 -32.35
C THR A 267 -34.94 -2.60 -30.96
N CYS A 268 -33.85 -3.10 -30.39
CA CYS A 268 -33.17 -2.48 -29.26
C CYS A 268 -31.65 -2.59 -29.44
N ALA A 269 -30.93 -1.47 -29.34
CA ALA A 269 -29.48 -1.41 -29.51
C ALA A 269 -28.68 -1.65 -28.22
N LYS A 270 -29.31 -1.47 -27.04
CA LYS A 270 -28.72 -1.69 -25.72
C LYS A 270 -29.74 -2.39 -24.81
N PRO A 271 -29.90 -3.72 -24.92
CA PRO A 271 -30.85 -4.45 -24.11
C PRO A 271 -30.39 -4.46 -22.65
N ALA A 272 -31.32 -4.47 -21.71
CA ALA A 272 -31.00 -4.66 -20.29
C ALA A 272 -30.77 -6.14 -19.94
N TYR A 273 -31.43 -7.05 -20.65
CA TYR A 273 -31.30 -8.50 -20.46
C TYR A 273 -30.79 -9.16 -21.73
N ARG A 274 -29.92 -10.17 -21.57
CA ARG A 274 -29.36 -10.98 -22.66
C ARG A 274 -29.59 -12.46 -22.34
N ASP A 275 -29.20 -13.33 -23.27
CA ASP A 275 -29.09 -14.78 -23.03
C ASP A 275 -30.40 -15.41 -22.51
N ILE A 276 -31.51 -14.98 -23.12
CA ILE A 276 -32.87 -15.25 -22.63
C ILE A 276 -33.25 -16.72 -22.78
N SER A 277 -33.90 -17.26 -21.75
CA SER A 277 -34.55 -18.58 -21.75
C SER A 277 -35.88 -18.54 -21.00
N PHE A 278 -36.77 -19.51 -21.25
CA PHE A 278 -38.09 -19.57 -20.62
C PHE A 278 -38.31 -20.92 -19.93
N GLY A 279 -38.98 -20.89 -18.79
CA GLY A 279 -39.41 -22.10 -18.07
C GLY A 279 -40.70 -21.89 -17.28
N ALA A 280 -41.27 -22.98 -16.79
CA ALA A 280 -42.54 -23.02 -16.09
C ALA A 280 -42.48 -23.95 -14.87
N ASN A 281 -43.15 -23.59 -13.77
CA ASN A 281 -43.33 -24.49 -12.62
C ASN A 281 -44.78 -24.50 -12.10
N GLY A 282 -45.05 -25.40 -11.16
CA GLY A 282 -46.40 -25.68 -10.65
C GLY A 282 -47.32 -26.34 -11.67
N ALA A 283 -48.62 -26.32 -11.35
CA ALA A 283 -49.69 -26.86 -12.18
C ALA A 283 -50.13 -25.83 -13.22
N MET A 284 -49.77 -26.02 -14.48
CA MET A 284 -50.16 -25.20 -15.62
C MET A 284 -50.16 -26.06 -16.87
N SER A 285 -51.12 -25.83 -17.77
CA SER A 285 -51.14 -26.42 -19.11
C SER A 285 -49.84 -26.12 -19.89
N GLU A 286 -49.61 -26.86 -20.98
CA GLU A 286 -48.50 -26.62 -21.89
C GLU A 286 -48.49 -25.16 -22.39
N LEU A 287 -47.30 -24.53 -22.38
CA LEU A 287 -47.12 -23.13 -22.76
C LEU A 287 -46.31 -23.00 -24.04
N THR A 288 -46.92 -22.44 -25.07
CA THR A 288 -46.27 -22.04 -26.32
C THR A 288 -45.87 -20.56 -26.23
N VAL A 289 -44.55 -20.32 -26.17
CA VAL A 289 -43.91 -19.01 -26.05
C VAL A 289 -43.30 -18.62 -27.40
N HIS A 290 -43.77 -17.51 -27.96
CA HIS A 290 -43.27 -16.96 -29.21
C HIS A 290 -42.30 -15.81 -28.92
N TRP A 291 -41.28 -15.61 -29.76
CA TRP A 291 -40.29 -14.55 -29.57
C TRP A 291 -39.73 -13.99 -30.88
N ILE A 292 -39.15 -12.79 -30.80
CA ILE A 292 -38.45 -12.11 -31.91
C ILE A 292 -37.20 -11.38 -31.39
N THR A 293 -36.16 -11.32 -32.24
CA THR A 293 -34.87 -10.69 -31.93
C THR A 293 -34.70 -9.28 -32.52
N ASN A 294 -33.68 -8.57 -32.03
CA ASN A 294 -33.22 -7.29 -32.59
C ASN A 294 -32.82 -7.35 -34.08
N GLN A 295 -32.55 -8.55 -34.62
CA GLN A 295 -32.24 -8.79 -36.03
C GLN A 295 -33.45 -9.34 -36.82
N GLY A 296 -34.64 -9.41 -36.19
CA GLY A 296 -35.88 -9.84 -36.84
C GLY A 296 -36.09 -11.35 -36.92
N ARG A 297 -35.20 -12.18 -36.36
CA ARG A 297 -35.39 -13.64 -36.30
C ARG A 297 -36.52 -13.95 -35.32
N THR A 298 -37.52 -14.70 -35.78
CA THR A 298 -38.62 -15.21 -34.96
C THR A 298 -38.38 -16.65 -34.54
N GLY A 299 -38.97 -17.05 -33.42
CA GLY A 299 -38.98 -18.44 -32.97
C GLY A 299 -40.14 -18.74 -32.03
N VAL A 300 -40.32 -20.03 -31.76
CA VAL A 300 -41.36 -20.56 -30.87
C VAL A 300 -40.72 -21.63 -29.98
N CYS A 301 -41.08 -21.63 -28.71
CA CYS A 301 -40.71 -22.65 -27.72
C CYS A 301 -41.99 -23.22 -27.08
N THR A 302 -41.99 -24.50 -26.77
CA THR A 302 -43.07 -25.16 -26.03
C THR A 302 -42.52 -25.65 -24.69
N ILE A 303 -43.19 -25.31 -23.59
CA ILE A 303 -42.83 -25.73 -22.22
C ILE A 303 -43.89 -26.73 -21.74
N PRO A 304 -43.53 -27.98 -21.39
CA PRO A 304 -44.50 -29.04 -21.09
C PRO A 304 -45.48 -28.73 -19.94
N GLU A 305 -46.68 -29.31 -20.04
CA GLU A 305 -47.71 -29.26 -18.98
C GLU A 305 -47.16 -29.79 -17.64
N GLY A 306 -47.57 -29.13 -16.55
CA GLY A 306 -47.40 -29.61 -15.18
C GLY A 306 -48.76 -29.84 -14.52
N PHE A 307 -48.88 -30.96 -13.80
CA PHE A 307 -50.09 -31.34 -13.07
C PHE A 307 -49.98 -31.04 -11.56
N THR A 308 -48.76 -30.94 -11.04
CA THR A 308 -48.50 -30.91 -9.60
C THR A 308 -48.52 -29.47 -9.05
N ALA A 309 -49.58 -29.12 -8.33
CA ALA A 309 -49.70 -27.79 -7.74
C ALA A 309 -48.80 -27.65 -6.50
N GLY A 310 -47.94 -26.63 -6.49
CA GLY A 310 -46.92 -26.43 -5.44
C GLY A 310 -45.54 -27.01 -5.78
N ASP A 311 -45.41 -27.77 -6.89
CA ASP A 311 -44.11 -28.20 -7.39
C ASP A 311 -43.29 -26.99 -7.87
N SER A 312 -42.12 -26.78 -7.25
CA SER A 312 -41.20 -25.69 -7.60
C SER A 312 -40.29 -26.03 -8.78
N THR A 313 -40.23 -27.30 -9.21
CA THR A 313 -39.38 -27.80 -10.30
C THR A 313 -39.70 -27.07 -11.61
N VAL A 314 -38.66 -26.48 -12.21
CA VAL A 314 -38.81 -25.74 -13.47
C VAL A 314 -38.66 -26.68 -14.66
N ARG A 315 -39.69 -26.70 -15.50
CA ARG A 315 -39.68 -27.29 -16.85
C ARG A 315 -39.24 -26.20 -17.82
N PHE A 316 -38.32 -26.48 -18.73
CA PHE A 316 -37.80 -25.50 -19.70
C PHE A 316 -38.40 -25.70 -21.09
N CYS A 317 -38.11 -24.77 -22.00
CA CYS A 317 -38.38 -24.95 -23.43
C CYS A 317 -37.89 -26.32 -23.93
N ASN A 318 -38.74 -27.05 -24.66
CA ASN A 318 -38.36 -28.30 -25.32
C ASN A 318 -37.12 -28.08 -26.21
N GLY A 319 -36.05 -28.84 -25.95
CA GLY A 319 -34.76 -28.70 -26.64
C GLY A 319 -33.75 -27.73 -26.00
N VAL A 320 -34.09 -27.10 -24.88
CA VAL A 320 -33.19 -26.25 -24.08
C VAL A 320 -32.95 -26.89 -22.72
N SER A 321 -31.69 -27.06 -22.31
CA SER A 321 -31.36 -27.67 -21.01
C SER A 321 -31.66 -26.71 -19.85
N ALA A 322 -31.79 -27.26 -18.64
CA ALA A 322 -31.93 -26.46 -17.42
C ALA A 322 -30.66 -25.63 -17.15
N GLY A 323 -30.67 -24.37 -17.60
CA GLY A 323 -29.57 -23.42 -17.45
C GLY A 323 -29.18 -22.73 -18.75
N ASP A 324 -29.51 -23.33 -19.90
CA ASP A 324 -29.06 -22.85 -21.20
C ASP A 324 -29.91 -21.67 -21.72
N PRO A 325 -29.28 -20.66 -22.36
CA PRO A 325 -29.99 -19.64 -23.13
C PRO A 325 -30.53 -20.22 -24.44
N ILE A 326 -31.55 -19.59 -25.04
CA ILE A 326 -31.94 -19.89 -26.42
C ILE A 326 -30.80 -19.43 -27.36
N PRO A 327 -30.25 -20.27 -28.26
CA PRO A 327 -29.09 -19.90 -29.06
C PRO A 327 -29.30 -18.66 -29.97
N MET A 328 -28.42 -17.67 -29.79
CA MET A 328 -28.40 -16.39 -30.52
C MET A 328 -27.19 -16.28 -31.45
N GLY A 329 -27.33 -15.53 -32.55
CA GLY A 329 -26.20 -15.10 -33.37
C GLY A 329 -25.34 -14.02 -32.69
N ALA A 330 -24.16 -13.76 -33.26
CA ALA A 330 -23.28 -12.69 -32.77
C ALA A 330 -23.98 -11.31 -32.89
N GLY A 331 -24.10 -10.58 -31.77
CA GLY A 331 -24.83 -9.31 -31.74
C GLY A 331 -26.36 -9.45 -31.83
N GLU A 332 -26.90 -10.65 -31.60
CA GLU A 332 -28.33 -10.92 -31.59
C GLU A 332 -28.85 -11.14 -30.16
N TRP A 333 -30.07 -10.71 -29.88
CA TRP A 333 -30.79 -10.96 -28.62
C TRP A 333 -32.31 -10.85 -28.83
N ILE A 334 -33.08 -11.61 -28.05
CA ILE A 334 -34.55 -11.47 -27.97
C ILE A 334 -34.88 -10.05 -27.47
N THR A 335 -35.84 -9.40 -28.11
CA THR A 335 -36.33 -8.06 -27.76
C THR A 335 -37.80 -8.06 -27.35
N LYS A 336 -38.58 -9.05 -27.80
CA LYS A 336 -39.99 -9.19 -27.45
C LYS A 336 -40.38 -10.68 -27.43
N PHE A 337 -41.25 -11.05 -26.50
CA PHE A 337 -41.89 -12.36 -26.47
C PHE A 337 -43.39 -12.24 -26.19
N TRP A 338 -44.17 -13.24 -26.59
CA TRP A 338 -45.62 -13.25 -26.44
C TRP A 338 -46.19 -14.68 -26.30
N LEU A 339 -47.45 -14.75 -25.85
CA LEU A 339 -48.24 -15.97 -25.74
C LEU A 339 -49.51 -15.82 -26.59
N ASP A 340 -49.87 -16.85 -27.38
CA ASP A 340 -51.08 -16.88 -28.19
C ASP A 340 -52.06 -17.98 -27.72
N GLN A 341 -53.22 -17.57 -27.21
CA GLN A 341 -54.38 -18.44 -26.89
C GLN A 341 -54.09 -19.68 -26.02
N ASN A 342 -53.04 -19.65 -25.19
CA ASN A 342 -52.60 -20.79 -24.41
C ASN A 342 -53.71 -21.24 -23.42
N PRO A 343 -54.03 -22.55 -23.32
CA PRO A 343 -55.17 -23.01 -22.53
C PRO A 343 -54.92 -22.93 -21.01
N MET A 344 -56.01 -22.86 -20.23
CA MET A 344 -56.00 -22.90 -18.76
C MET A 344 -57.21 -23.68 -18.21
N LYS A 345 -57.04 -24.34 -17.06
CA LYS A 345 -58.02 -25.22 -16.40
C LYS A 345 -58.17 -24.96 -14.90
N GLY A 346 -59.24 -25.46 -14.28
CA GLY A 346 -59.49 -25.33 -12.85
C GLY A 346 -58.33 -25.90 -12.04
N GLY A 347 -57.97 -25.24 -10.93
CA GLY A 347 -56.82 -25.63 -10.11
C GLY A 347 -55.43 -25.27 -10.67
N THR A 348 -55.33 -24.61 -11.83
CA THR A 348 -54.06 -24.02 -12.32
C THR A 348 -53.41 -23.18 -11.22
N LYS A 349 -52.14 -23.45 -10.89
CA LYS A 349 -51.36 -22.74 -9.88
C LYS A 349 -49.87 -22.92 -10.16
N GLY A 350 -49.26 -21.93 -10.79
CA GLY A 350 -47.86 -21.98 -11.23
C GLY A 350 -47.32 -20.64 -11.71
N LYS A 351 -46.14 -20.66 -12.34
CA LYS A 351 -45.50 -19.47 -12.91
C LYS A 351 -44.85 -19.76 -14.25
N LEU A 352 -44.98 -18.85 -15.20
CA LEU A 352 -44.01 -18.66 -16.29
C LEU A 352 -42.83 -17.85 -15.72
N LEU A 353 -41.61 -18.23 -16.07
CA LEU A 353 -40.35 -17.69 -15.56
C LEU A 353 -39.45 -17.29 -16.73
N LEU A 354 -38.94 -16.05 -16.67
CA LEU A 354 -37.97 -15.50 -17.61
C LEU A 354 -36.56 -15.63 -17.01
N PHE A 355 -35.68 -16.35 -17.68
CA PHE A 355 -34.27 -16.55 -17.32
C PHE A 355 -33.36 -15.78 -18.27
N GLY A 356 -32.11 -15.56 -17.87
CA GLY A 356 -31.08 -14.92 -18.69
C GLY A 356 -30.09 -14.11 -17.86
N SER A 357 -29.31 -13.26 -18.54
CA SER A 357 -28.22 -12.49 -17.95
C SER A 357 -28.53 -10.99 -17.90
N ILE A 358 -27.91 -10.28 -16.95
CA ILE A 358 -27.92 -8.82 -16.91
C ILE A 358 -26.87 -8.26 -17.89
N SER A 359 -27.28 -7.42 -18.82
CA SER A 359 -26.39 -6.81 -19.81
C SER A 359 -25.35 -5.86 -19.19
N ARG A 360 -24.07 -5.99 -19.58
CA ARG A 360 -23.00 -5.05 -19.16
C ARG A 360 -23.08 -3.68 -19.84
N ASP A 361 -23.82 -3.55 -20.95
CA ASP A 361 -23.97 -2.30 -21.71
C ASP A 361 -24.84 -1.24 -21.01
N ILE A 362 -25.56 -1.65 -19.95
CA ILE A 362 -26.33 -0.77 -19.09
C ILE A 362 -25.37 0.20 -18.38
N PRO A 363 -25.58 1.53 -18.43
CA PRO A 363 -24.73 2.50 -17.72
C PRO A 363 -24.61 2.27 -16.20
N ILE A 364 -23.59 2.86 -15.57
CA ILE A 364 -23.53 3.00 -14.09
C ILE A 364 -24.29 4.22 -13.56
N ASP A 365 -24.75 5.09 -14.45
CA ASP A 365 -25.48 6.30 -14.12
C ASP A 365 -26.63 6.52 -15.11
N ASN A 366 -27.79 6.85 -14.58
CA ASN A 366 -29.01 7.14 -15.33
C ASN A 366 -29.65 8.48 -14.90
N SER A 367 -29.04 9.21 -13.96
CA SER A 367 -29.65 10.39 -13.33
C SER A 367 -29.97 11.49 -14.33
N ALA A 368 -29.05 11.78 -15.24
CA ALA A 368 -29.27 12.77 -16.31
C ALA A 368 -30.41 12.36 -17.26
N ALA A 369 -30.55 11.07 -17.57
CA ALA A 369 -31.56 10.56 -18.49
C ALA A 369 -32.95 10.38 -17.84
N VAL A 370 -33.01 10.12 -16.53
CA VAL A 370 -34.25 10.22 -15.75
C VAL A 370 -34.68 11.69 -15.61
N ALA A 371 -33.75 12.60 -15.30
CA ALA A 371 -34.04 14.03 -15.19
C ALA A 371 -34.47 14.67 -16.54
N ALA A 372 -33.90 14.22 -17.66
CA ALA A 372 -34.33 14.60 -19.01
C ALA A 372 -35.61 13.89 -19.48
N GLY A 373 -36.18 12.99 -18.66
CA GLY A 373 -37.40 12.25 -18.99
C GLY A 373 -37.26 11.19 -20.09
N THR A 374 -36.03 10.82 -20.47
CA THR A 374 -35.73 9.75 -21.43
C THR A 374 -36.14 8.37 -20.90
N TYR A 375 -36.09 8.18 -19.59
CA TYR A 375 -36.61 6.97 -18.91
C TYR A 375 -37.67 7.38 -17.89
N GLN A 376 -38.94 7.24 -18.27
CA GLN A 376 -40.08 7.45 -17.36
C GLN A 376 -40.43 6.14 -16.64
N PRO A 377 -40.68 6.15 -15.33
CA PRO A 377 -41.24 5.00 -14.61
C PRO A 377 -42.72 4.83 -14.96
N HIS A 378 -43.18 3.60 -15.19
CA HIS A 378 -44.60 3.32 -15.43
C HIS A 378 -45.42 3.28 -14.12
N PHE A 379 -44.76 3.11 -12.97
CA PHE A 379 -45.41 3.10 -11.65
C PHE A 379 -45.53 4.49 -10.99
N LEU A 380 -46.75 4.81 -10.54
CA LEU A 380 -47.08 5.81 -9.53
C LEU A 380 -48.20 5.27 -8.62
N THR A 381 -47.98 5.23 -7.31
CA THR A 381 -49.07 5.02 -6.33
C THR A 381 -49.02 6.04 -5.20
N THR A 382 -50.02 6.92 -5.15
CA THR A 382 -50.16 7.95 -4.11
C THR A 382 -50.78 7.34 -2.84
N GLY A 383 -49.98 6.59 -2.06
CA GLY A 383 -50.41 5.92 -0.83
C GLY A 383 -49.42 6.10 0.32
N THR A 384 -49.87 6.65 1.44
CA THR A 384 -49.00 7.10 2.56
C THR A 384 -48.61 5.98 3.53
N ALA A 385 -48.09 4.85 3.02
CA ALA A 385 -47.69 3.71 3.86
C ALA A 385 -46.42 3.00 3.34
N GLN A 386 -45.33 3.14 4.13
CA GLN A 386 -44.00 2.52 4.00
C GLN A 386 -43.05 3.05 2.88
N PRO A 387 -41.78 3.38 3.20
CA PRO A 387 -40.84 4.03 2.28
C PRO A 387 -39.99 3.03 1.47
N THR A 388 -40.62 2.07 0.79
CA THR A 388 -39.97 1.34 -0.32
C THR A 388 -40.14 2.13 -1.63
N PRO A 389 -39.19 2.08 -2.59
CA PRO A 389 -39.20 2.96 -3.76
C PRO A 389 -40.49 2.86 -4.58
N VAL A 390 -41.19 3.99 -4.72
CA VAL A 390 -42.48 4.12 -5.43
C VAL A 390 -42.27 4.59 -6.89
N ARG A 391 -41.23 4.07 -7.55
CA ARG A 391 -40.88 4.36 -8.94
C ARG A 391 -40.33 3.09 -9.61
N GLY A 392 -40.64 2.89 -10.89
CA GLY A 392 -40.08 1.80 -11.70
C GLY A 392 -38.58 1.94 -11.96
N VAL A 393 -38.16 3.10 -12.43
CA VAL A 393 -36.74 3.46 -12.65
C VAL A 393 -36.29 4.42 -11.54
N THR A 394 -35.28 3.99 -10.77
CA THR A 394 -34.63 4.77 -9.72
C THR A 394 -33.37 5.42 -10.29
N PRO A 395 -33.17 6.74 -10.16
CA PRO A 395 -31.94 7.38 -10.58
C PRO A 395 -30.78 7.07 -9.62
N SER A 396 -29.57 6.98 -10.15
CA SER A 396 -28.31 6.75 -9.42
C SER A 396 -27.95 7.82 -8.39
N SER A 397 -28.62 8.96 -8.41
CA SER A 397 -28.57 10.02 -7.39
C SER A 397 -29.52 9.77 -6.21
N GLU A 398 -30.60 9.01 -6.38
CA GLU A 398 -31.52 8.61 -5.29
C GLU A 398 -31.03 7.36 -4.55
N HIS A 399 -30.25 6.47 -5.20
CA HIS A 399 -29.69 5.30 -4.54
C HIS A 399 -28.24 4.98 -4.97
N PRO A 400 -27.27 4.91 -4.03
CA PRO A 400 -25.85 4.88 -4.38
C PRO A 400 -25.33 3.52 -4.82
N LEU A 401 -25.93 2.40 -4.36
CA LEU A 401 -25.44 1.03 -4.59
C LEU A 401 -25.97 0.39 -5.87
N TRP A 402 -27.19 0.75 -6.24
CA TRP A 402 -28.00 0.05 -7.24
C TRP A 402 -28.97 1.02 -7.89
N VAL A 403 -29.42 0.63 -9.07
CA VAL A 403 -30.38 1.32 -9.93
C VAL A 403 -31.37 0.28 -10.45
N THR A 404 -32.61 0.67 -10.76
CA THR A 404 -33.64 -0.30 -11.19
C THR A 404 -33.83 -0.32 -12.70
N VAL A 405 -33.84 -1.53 -13.27
CA VAL A 405 -34.40 -1.79 -14.60
C VAL A 405 -35.84 -2.26 -14.42
N GLU A 406 -36.78 -1.51 -14.99
CA GLU A 406 -38.19 -1.86 -15.10
C GLU A 406 -38.41 -2.72 -16.36
N ASN A 407 -39.38 -3.63 -16.34
CA ASN A 407 -39.84 -4.42 -17.48
C ASN A 407 -41.37 -4.55 -17.45
N CYS A 408 -42.06 -4.11 -18.51
CA CYS A 408 -43.52 -4.01 -18.60
C CYS A 408 -44.09 -4.84 -19.76
N THR A 409 -45.29 -5.40 -19.55
CA THR A 409 -46.11 -5.89 -20.67
C THR A 409 -46.53 -4.71 -21.56
N ALA A 410 -46.39 -4.86 -22.88
CA ALA A 410 -46.57 -3.78 -23.85
C ALA A 410 -47.95 -3.82 -24.54
N ASP A 411 -48.48 -5.02 -24.77
CA ASP A 411 -49.91 -5.22 -25.05
C ASP A 411 -50.49 -6.08 -23.93
N ASN A 412 -51.56 -5.59 -23.33
CA ASN A 412 -52.20 -6.17 -22.16
C ASN A 412 -53.57 -6.82 -22.47
N THR A 413 -53.81 -7.12 -23.74
CA THR A 413 -54.97 -7.87 -24.24
C THR A 413 -54.85 -9.35 -23.86
N ILE A 414 -55.08 -9.65 -22.58
CA ILE A 414 -55.41 -11.01 -22.14
C ILE A 414 -56.85 -11.30 -22.61
N THR A 415 -57.01 -11.75 -23.85
CA THR A 415 -58.32 -12.07 -24.44
C THR A 415 -58.89 -13.31 -23.74
N TRP A 416 -59.74 -13.09 -22.74
CA TRP A 416 -60.15 -14.13 -21.80
C TRP A 416 -61.68 -14.26 -21.72
N ASN A 417 -62.20 -15.39 -22.20
CA ASN A 417 -63.60 -15.77 -21.99
C ASN A 417 -63.78 -16.26 -20.55
N GLY A 418 -64.49 -15.49 -19.72
CA GLY A 418 -64.96 -15.93 -18.40
C GLY A 418 -64.02 -15.77 -17.20
N GLY A 419 -62.88 -14.99 -17.35
CA GLY A 419 -60.61 -13.98 -15.98
C GLY A 419 -60.16 -12.49 -15.68
N SER A 420 -60.42 -11.97 -14.46
CA SER A 420 -60.08 -10.60 -14.08
C SER A 420 -58.70 -10.46 -13.42
N MET A 421 -57.84 -9.63 -14.03
CA MET A 421 -56.49 -9.29 -13.53
C MET A 421 -56.55 -8.64 -12.14
N THR A 422 -55.64 -9.01 -11.23
CA THR A 422 -55.56 -8.42 -9.88
C THR A 422 -54.13 -8.24 -9.40
N THR A 423 -53.92 -7.23 -8.55
CA THR A 423 -52.70 -7.05 -7.75
C THR A 423 -53.09 -7.12 -6.28
N ASN A 424 -52.43 -7.96 -5.48
CA ASN A 424 -52.76 -8.19 -4.07
C ASN A 424 -54.26 -8.51 -3.84
N GLY A 425 -54.88 -9.23 -4.79
CA GLY A 425 -56.31 -9.59 -4.77
C GLY A 425 -57.29 -8.49 -5.22
N ARG A 426 -56.83 -7.24 -5.41
CA ARG A 426 -57.67 -6.12 -5.88
C ARG A 426 -57.69 -6.08 -7.41
N LEU A 427 -58.89 -5.94 -7.99
CA LEU A 427 -59.10 -5.87 -9.44
C LEU A 427 -58.38 -4.64 -10.03
N VAL A 428 -57.59 -4.88 -11.08
CA VAL A 428 -56.64 -3.92 -11.67
C VAL A 428 -57.25 -3.22 -12.89
N ASP A 429 -56.98 -1.92 -13.02
CA ASP A 429 -57.33 -1.19 -14.25
C ASP A 429 -56.53 -1.73 -15.46
N SER A 430 -57.26 -1.90 -16.55
CA SER A 430 -56.82 -2.03 -17.94
C SER A 430 -55.72 -1.07 -18.44
N ASN A 431 -55.20 -0.15 -17.62
CA ASN A 431 -54.13 0.78 -18.00
C ASN A 431 -52.88 0.81 -17.10
N GLN A 432 -52.95 0.68 -15.75
CA GLN A 432 -51.87 1.22 -14.88
C GLN A 432 -51.26 0.34 -13.75
N GLU A 433 -51.89 -0.73 -13.24
CA GLU A 433 -51.29 -1.54 -12.14
C GLU A 433 -50.91 -2.97 -12.59
N GLY A 434 -49.97 -3.62 -11.89
CA GLY A 434 -49.66 -5.06 -12.04
C GLY A 434 -48.92 -5.52 -13.32
N ARG A 435 -48.58 -4.59 -14.21
CA ARG A 435 -47.98 -4.84 -15.56
C ARG A 435 -46.47 -4.92 -15.59
N CYS A 436 -45.84 -4.19 -14.67
CA CYS A 436 -44.41 -3.98 -14.66
C CYS A 436 -43.77 -4.70 -13.47
N GLY A 437 -42.57 -5.24 -13.68
CA GLY A 437 -41.67 -5.65 -12.61
C GLY A 437 -40.38 -4.84 -12.71
N TYR A 438 -39.56 -4.82 -11.65
CA TYR A 438 -38.22 -4.27 -11.70
C TYR A 438 -37.19 -5.19 -11.05
N ASN A 439 -35.96 -5.13 -11.54
CA ASN A 439 -34.78 -5.70 -10.91
C ASN A 439 -33.83 -4.61 -10.44
N ARG A 440 -33.23 -4.80 -9.26
CA ARG A 440 -32.15 -3.94 -8.75
C ARG A 440 -30.82 -4.43 -9.31
N ILE A 441 -30.14 -3.60 -10.08
CA ILE A 441 -28.82 -3.86 -10.64
C ILE A 441 -27.80 -3.00 -9.90
N ALA A 442 -26.75 -3.63 -9.38
CA ALA A 442 -25.69 -2.98 -8.65
C ALA A 442 -24.79 -2.12 -9.56
N ARG A 443 -24.22 -1.08 -8.98
CA ARG A 443 -23.21 -0.20 -9.60
C ARG A 443 -21.84 -0.73 -9.19
N ASP A 444 -21.16 -1.41 -10.10
CA ASP A 444 -19.93 -2.19 -9.88
C ASP A 444 -18.95 -1.52 -8.88
N PRO A 445 -18.84 -2.00 -7.63
CA PRO A 445 -18.14 -1.26 -6.59
C PRO A 445 -16.62 -1.43 -6.63
N VAL A 446 -15.92 -0.49 -5.98
CA VAL A 446 -14.52 -0.65 -5.61
C VAL A 446 -14.49 -1.51 -4.35
N SER A 447 -14.32 -2.82 -4.51
CA SER A 447 -14.28 -3.76 -3.38
C SER A 447 -12.85 -3.95 -2.87
N ILE A 448 -12.56 -3.55 -1.64
CA ILE A 448 -11.23 -3.64 -1.01
C ILE A 448 -11.23 -4.70 0.09
N TYR A 449 -10.20 -5.55 0.09
CA TYR A 449 -9.81 -6.39 1.22
C TYR A 449 -8.70 -5.70 2.02
N SER A 450 -8.73 -5.79 3.36
CA SER A 450 -7.65 -5.29 4.21
C SER A 450 -7.36 -6.16 5.44
N GLU A 451 -6.16 -6.72 5.50
CA GLU A 451 -5.64 -7.47 6.65
C GLU A 451 -4.57 -6.62 7.38
N LYS A 452 -4.70 -6.45 8.70
CA LYS A 452 -3.63 -5.92 9.55
C LYS A 452 -2.93 -7.04 10.30
N ARG A 453 -1.61 -6.98 10.35
CA ARG A 453 -0.72 -7.83 11.14
C ARG A 453 0.18 -6.94 11.99
N VAL A 454 0.52 -7.41 13.19
CA VAL A 454 1.47 -6.78 14.12
C VAL A 454 2.29 -7.92 14.70
N TYR A 455 3.61 -7.91 14.48
CA TYR A 455 4.51 -9.02 14.85
C TYR A 455 5.94 -8.53 15.14
N ASN A 456 6.73 -9.28 15.91
CA ASN A 456 8.16 -9.00 16.06
C ASN A 456 8.90 -9.55 14.82
N PRO A 457 9.52 -8.69 13.97
CA PRO A 457 10.15 -9.14 12.72
C PRO A 457 11.43 -9.97 12.94
N SER A 458 11.91 -10.08 14.18
CA SER A 458 13.06 -10.88 14.57
C SER A 458 12.71 -12.34 14.86
N THR A 459 11.42 -12.66 15.07
CA THR A 459 10.96 -14.00 15.49
C THR A 459 9.84 -14.57 14.63
N ALA A 460 9.01 -13.74 13.98
CA ALA A 460 7.94 -14.18 13.08
C ALA A 460 8.41 -14.22 11.62
N THR A 461 8.88 -15.39 11.17
CA THR A 461 9.40 -15.59 9.81
C THR A 461 8.37 -16.18 8.83
N THR A 462 7.38 -16.93 9.34
CA THR A 462 6.29 -17.53 8.53
C THR A 462 5.01 -16.70 8.55
N VAL A 463 4.16 -16.86 7.54
CA VAL A 463 2.85 -16.17 7.46
C VAL A 463 1.99 -16.46 8.70
N ALA A 464 1.93 -17.71 9.15
CA ALA A 464 1.18 -18.09 10.35
C ALA A 464 1.69 -17.37 11.62
N GLN A 465 3.01 -17.18 11.78
CA GLN A 465 3.57 -16.41 12.90
C GLN A 465 3.28 -14.91 12.77
N LYS A 466 3.31 -14.33 11.55
CA LYS A 466 2.89 -12.94 11.32
C LYS A 466 1.40 -12.71 11.58
N GLN A 467 0.58 -13.73 11.36
CA GLN A 467 -0.87 -13.72 11.59
C GLN A 467 -1.25 -14.04 13.04
N ALA A 468 -0.34 -14.53 13.87
CA ALA A 468 -0.57 -14.68 15.30
C ALA A 468 -0.79 -13.30 15.98
N GLN A 469 -1.26 -13.32 17.23
CA GLN A 469 -1.22 -12.16 18.10
C GLN A 469 0.18 -12.02 18.68
N ALA A 470 0.84 -10.88 18.46
CA ALA A 470 2.18 -10.65 19.01
C ALA A 470 2.16 -10.57 20.55
N SER A 471 3.24 -11.07 21.15
CA SER A 471 3.63 -10.78 22.52
C SER A 471 4.92 -9.95 22.48
N ALA A 472 5.02 -8.91 23.30
CA ALA A 472 6.13 -7.95 23.32
C ALA A 472 6.41 -7.44 24.74
N GLN A 473 7.62 -6.95 24.98
CA GLN A 473 8.00 -6.22 26.19
C GLN A 473 8.18 -4.72 25.92
N PRO A 474 8.19 -3.84 26.94
CA PRO A 474 8.62 -2.46 26.79
C PRO A 474 9.99 -2.38 26.10
N GLY A 475 10.14 -1.49 25.12
CA GLY A 475 11.35 -1.37 24.30
C GLY A 475 11.43 -2.30 23.09
N ASP A 476 10.57 -3.32 22.95
CA ASP A 476 10.57 -4.20 21.76
C ASP A 476 10.20 -3.45 20.49
N ARG A 477 10.90 -3.76 19.39
CA ARG A 477 10.53 -3.32 18.04
C ARG A 477 9.60 -4.34 17.39
N LEU A 478 8.44 -3.88 16.95
CA LEU A 478 7.43 -4.62 16.19
C LEU A 478 7.34 -4.07 14.77
N ARG A 479 6.79 -4.87 13.86
CA ARG A 479 6.37 -4.44 12.54
C ARG A 479 4.85 -4.38 12.50
N VAL A 480 4.32 -3.27 12.01
CA VAL A 480 2.95 -3.20 11.51
C VAL A 480 3.02 -3.56 10.02
N GLU A 481 2.20 -4.51 9.58
CA GLU A 481 2.09 -4.94 8.18
C GLU A 481 0.61 -4.89 7.79
N ILE A 482 0.28 -4.08 6.78
CA ILE A 482 -1.04 -3.97 6.19
C ILE A 482 -0.98 -4.63 4.82
N GLN A 483 -1.91 -5.55 4.56
CA GLN A 483 -2.10 -6.13 3.23
C GLN A 483 -3.43 -5.71 2.64
N THR A 484 -3.43 -5.44 1.34
CA THR A 484 -4.65 -5.00 0.64
C THR A 484 -4.64 -5.35 -0.84
N GLN A 485 -5.83 -5.64 -1.37
CA GLN A 485 -6.10 -6.01 -2.76
C GLN A 485 -7.52 -5.54 -3.12
N ARG A 486 -7.78 -5.35 -4.41
CA ARG A 486 -9.14 -5.12 -4.91
C ARG A 486 -9.75 -6.46 -5.34
N SER A 487 -10.93 -6.79 -4.82
CA SER A 487 -11.65 -8.05 -5.10
C SER A 487 -12.75 -7.87 -6.15
N SER A 488 -13.11 -8.94 -6.84
CA SER A 488 -14.27 -8.98 -7.75
C SER A 488 -15.57 -9.07 -6.95
N TRP A 489 -16.40 -8.03 -7.02
CA TRP A 489 -17.74 -8.07 -6.42
C TRP A 489 -18.67 -8.98 -7.23
N GLY A 490 -19.39 -9.88 -6.55
CA GLY A 490 -20.31 -10.83 -7.19
C GLY A 490 -19.66 -11.98 -7.96
N GLY A 491 -18.33 -12.11 -7.97
CA GLY A 491 -17.62 -13.27 -8.55
C GLY A 491 -17.53 -13.31 -10.08
N GLY A 492 -18.01 -12.28 -10.80
CA GLY A 492 -17.96 -12.22 -12.27
C GLY A 492 -16.53 -12.01 -12.81
N ASP A 493 -15.95 -13.07 -13.39
CA ASP A 493 -14.56 -13.12 -13.90
C ASP A 493 -14.44 -12.65 -15.37
N ASP A 494 -15.02 -11.48 -15.68
CA ASP A 494 -14.97 -10.88 -17.02
C ASP A 494 -13.73 -9.98 -17.23
N ALA A 495 -13.28 -9.84 -18.47
CA ALA A 495 -12.14 -9.02 -18.88
C ALA A 495 -12.25 -7.56 -18.39
N THR A 496 -13.47 -7.00 -18.36
CA THR A 496 -13.74 -5.65 -17.85
C THR A 496 -13.37 -5.50 -16.37
N MET A 497 -13.63 -6.54 -15.56
CA MET A 497 -13.29 -6.58 -14.14
C MET A 497 -11.80 -6.88 -13.91
N ARG A 498 -11.20 -7.79 -14.70
CA ARG A 498 -9.76 -8.08 -14.65
C ARG A 498 -8.90 -6.83 -14.94
N ALA A 499 -9.34 -6.00 -15.87
CA ALA A 499 -8.67 -4.74 -16.22
C ALA A 499 -8.82 -3.62 -15.16
N ALA A 500 -9.69 -3.78 -14.17
CA ALA A 500 -9.93 -2.77 -13.13
C ALA A 500 -8.73 -2.65 -12.18
N ARG A 501 -8.37 -1.41 -11.86
CA ARG A 501 -7.17 -1.06 -11.07
C ARG A 501 -7.49 -0.52 -9.68
N PHE A 502 -6.44 -0.41 -8.86
CA PHE A 502 -6.48 0.01 -7.46
C PHE A 502 -5.20 0.74 -7.05
N THR A 503 -5.37 1.92 -6.44
CA THR A 503 -4.32 2.78 -5.91
C THR A 503 -4.63 3.06 -4.43
N PRO A 504 -4.02 2.32 -3.49
CA PRO A 504 -4.33 2.46 -2.06
C PRO A 504 -3.70 3.69 -1.41
N THR A 505 -4.43 4.27 -0.45
CA THR A 505 -3.86 5.10 0.62
C THR A 505 -4.04 4.36 1.94
N ILE A 506 -2.97 4.20 2.71
CA ILE A 506 -2.97 3.47 3.98
C ILE A 506 -2.65 4.45 5.11
N THR A 507 -3.54 4.58 6.08
CA THR A 507 -3.31 5.35 7.30
C THR A 507 -3.27 4.44 8.52
N ASP A 508 -2.25 4.58 9.36
CA ASP A 508 -2.19 4.04 10.72
C ASP A 508 -2.31 5.19 11.73
N ILE A 509 -2.96 4.96 12.86
CA ILE A 509 -2.87 5.85 14.02
C ILE A 509 -2.48 5.00 15.21
N LEU A 510 -1.23 5.14 15.64
CA LEU A 510 -0.63 4.30 16.65
C LEU A 510 -1.35 4.51 18.01
N PRO A 511 -1.64 3.42 18.76
CA PRO A 511 -2.01 3.55 20.16
C PRO A 511 -0.88 4.19 20.96
N GLU A 512 -1.24 4.83 22.07
CA GLU A 512 -0.35 5.72 22.85
C GLU A 512 0.95 5.08 23.34
N ASN A 513 0.98 3.75 23.43
CA ASN A 513 2.09 2.94 23.91
C ASN A 513 3.03 2.45 22.79
N LEU A 514 2.81 2.85 21.53
CA LEU A 514 3.77 2.68 20.43
C LEU A 514 4.38 4.03 20.02
N VAL A 515 5.59 3.97 19.46
CA VAL A 515 6.21 5.05 18.68
C VAL A 515 6.58 4.54 17.29
N TYR A 516 6.64 5.43 16.32
CA TYR A 516 7.24 5.13 15.02
C TYR A 516 8.77 4.99 15.15
N ASP A 517 9.33 3.88 14.68
CA ASP A 517 10.75 3.53 14.89
C ASP A 517 11.28 2.65 13.73
N PRO A 518 11.45 3.21 12.51
CA PRO A 518 11.91 2.48 11.34
C PRO A 518 13.31 1.89 11.57
N LYS A 519 13.52 0.61 11.22
CA LYS A 519 14.85 -0.01 11.31
C LYS A 519 15.87 0.65 10.37
N ASP A 520 15.41 1.12 9.23
CA ASP A 520 16.17 1.91 8.27
C ASP A 520 15.41 3.22 7.99
N PRO A 521 15.86 4.37 8.54
CA PRO A 521 15.23 5.66 8.27
C PRO A 521 15.32 6.14 6.82
N ALA A 522 16.23 5.59 5.99
CA ALA A 522 16.31 5.89 4.57
C ALA A 522 15.32 5.03 3.74
N ASN A 523 14.96 3.85 4.23
CA ASN A 523 13.93 2.98 3.67
C ASN A 523 12.79 2.72 4.69
N PRO A 524 12.01 3.76 5.05
CA PRO A 524 11.06 3.73 6.17
C PRO A 524 9.86 2.77 6.04
N VAL A 525 9.65 2.19 4.85
CA VAL A 525 8.56 1.27 4.53
C VAL A 525 9.04 0.06 3.72
N TYR A 526 8.45 -1.08 4.03
CA TYR A 526 8.64 -2.36 3.35
C TYR A 526 7.49 -2.57 2.37
N LEU A 527 7.80 -2.77 1.09
CA LEU A 527 6.81 -3.01 0.02
C LEU A 527 6.99 -4.39 -0.61
N GLY A 528 5.88 -5.02 -1.00
CA GLY A 528 5.88 -6.23 -1.82
C GLY A 528 4.50 -6.57 -2.39
N LEU A 529 4.45 -7.54 -3.31
CA LEU A 529 3.21 -8.16 -3.79
C LEU A 529 3.21 -9.62 -3.31
N GLU A 530 2.21 -10.01 -2.51
CA GLU A 530 2.20 -11.35 -1.88
C GLU A 530 1.99 -12.47 -2.93
N GLY A 531 2.59 -13.63 -2.68
CA GLY A 531 2.59 -14.78 -3.59
C GLY A 531 4.00 -15.29 -3.94
N ASN A 532 5.04 -14.46 -3.78
CA ASN A 532 6.44 -14.90 -3.70
C ASN A 532 7.31 -13.80 -3.03
N PRO A 533 8.11 -14.09 -1.98
CA PRO A 533 9.11 -13.14 -1.46
C PRO A 533 10.11 -12.60 -2.50
N ASP A 534 10.29 -13.25 -3.66
CA ASP A 534 11.22 -12.80 -4.71
C ASP A 534 10.76 -11.55 -5.51
N ARG A 535 9.51 -11.07 -5.36
CA ARG A 535 9.05 -9.85 -6.06
C ARG A 535 9.40 -8.60 -5.24
N PRO A 536 10.41 -7.78 -5.63
CA PRO A 536 10.90 -6.71 -4.78
C PRO A 536 9.99 -5.48 -4.80
N ALA A 537 10.30 -4.50 -3.94
CA ALA A 537 9.65 -3.19 -3.94
C ALA A 537 9.62 -2.51 -5.33
N SER A 538 10.60 -2.80 -6.21
CA SER A 538 10.62 -2.34 -7.61
C SER A 538 9.38 -2.74 -8.41
N ALA A 539 8.76 -3.88 -8.14
CA ALA A 539 7.52 -4.31 -8.80
C ALA A 539 6.31 -3.48 -8.38
N VAL A 540 6.28 -3.00 -7.13
CA VAL A 540 5.27 -2.06 -6.63
C VAL A 540 5.53 -0.66 -7.21
N ILE A 541 6.77 -0.20 -7.17
CA ILE A 541 7.21 1.11 -7.68
C ILE A 541 6.93 1.23 -9.19
N ALA A 542 7.07 0.15 -9.97
CA ALA A 542 6.73 0.14 -11.40
C ALA A 542 5.23 0.31 -11.70
N LYS A 543 4.34 0.11 -10.71
CA LYS A 543 2.86 0.20 -10.87
C LYS A 543 2.24 1.40 -10.16
N LEU A 544 2.83 1.83 -9.06
CA LEU A 544 2.32 2.91 -8.18
C LEU A 544 3.29 4.09 -8.02
N GLY A 545 4.51 4.02 -8.57
CA GLY A 545 5.59 4.96 -8.28
C GLY A 545 6.18 4.78 -6.88
N THR A 546 7.15 5.63 -6.54
CA THR A 546 7.78 5.64 -5.20
C THR A 546 6.73 6.02 -4.14
N PRO A 547 6.61 5.27 -3.02
CA PRO A 547 5.70 5.65 -1.94
C PRO A 547 6.14 6.97 -1.29
N ARG A 548 5.17 7.76 -0.85
CA ARG A 548 5.37 8.83 0.12
C ARG A 548 4.97 8.31 1.50
N VAL A 549 5.79 8.63 2.51
CA VAL A 549 5.50 8.34 3.93
C VAL A 549 5.39 9.67 4.65
N THR A 550 4.23 9.94 5.25
CA THR A 550 3.98 11.14 6.05
C THR A 550 3.75 10.72 7.49
N VAL A 551 4.57 11.23 8.42
CA VAL A 551 4.41 11.01 9.85
C VAL A 551 4.02 12.34 10.49
N SER A 552 2.92 12.36 11.23
CA SER A 552 2.43 13.54 11.94
C SER A 552 1.87 13.18 13.31
N GLU A 553 1.62 14.18 14.14
CA GLU A 553 0.79 14.01 15.33
C GLU A 553 -0.69 14.20 14.99
N VAL A 554 -1.57 13.62 15.83
CA VAL A 554 -3.01 13.82 15.82
C VAL A 554 -3.55 13.71 17.25
N VAL A 555 -4.52 14.52 17.63
CA VAL A 555 -5.18 14.43 18.95
C VAL A 555 -6.47 13.64 18.83
N ILE A 556 -6.56 12.52 19.55
CA ILE A 556 -7.74 11.64 19.59
C ILE A 556 -8.07 11.33 21.05
N GLY A 557 -9.34 11.50 21.44
CA GLY A 557 -9.78 11.29 22.82
C GLY A 557 -9.06 12.20 23.85
N GLY A 558 -8.61 13.38 23.43
CA GLY A 558 -7.82 14.30 24.26
C GLY A 558 -6.34 13.95 24.38
N LYS A 559 -5.82 13.01 23.57
CA LYS A 559 -4.43 12.52 23.67
C LYS A 559 -3.71 12.57 22.33
N THR A 560 -2.45 12.98 22.34
CA THR A 560 -1.57 12.98 21.16
C THR A 560 -1.16 11.55 20.79
N ARG A 561 -1.36 11.19 19.52
CA ARG A 561 -0.97 9.90 18.92
C ARG A 561 -0.22 10.16 17.61
N THR A 562 0.66 9.25 17.21
CA THR A 562 1.35 9.31 15.91
C THR A 562 0.44 8.80 14.80
N LYS A 563 0.17 9.64 13.81
CA LYS A 563 -0.46 9.27 12.53
C LYS A 563 0.63 8.98 11.51
N ILE A 564 0.49 7.87 10.79
CA ILE A 564 1.37 7.47 9.69
C ILE A 564 0.49 7.32 8.46
N VAL A 565 0.84 8.00 7.36
CA VAL A 565 0.18 7.84 6.05
C VAL A 565 1.21 7.32 5.06
N VAL A 566 0.88 6.24 4.36
CA VAL A 566 1.62 5.75 3.20
C VAL A 566 0.71 5.87 1.98
N ASP A 567 1.13 6.68 1.01
CA ASP A 567 0.36 6.94 -0.21
C ASP A 567 1.26 6.98 -1.45
N PHE A 568 0.65 6.94 -2.63
CA PHE A 568 1.34 6.79 -3.92
C PHE A 568 1.02 7.97 -4.85
N PRO A 569 1.52 9.19 -4.53
CA PRO A 569 1.13 10.41 -5.25
C PRO A 569 1.64 10.47 -6.70
N ASN A 570 2.63 9.64 -7.05
CA ASN A 570 3.25 9.57 -8.37
C ASN A 570 2.71 8.41 -9.22
N ALA A 571 1.60 7.78 -8.82
CA ALA A 571 0.90 6.80 -9.64
C ALA A 571 0.29 7.50 -10.87
N ALA A 572 0.80 7.17 -12.06
CA ALA A 572 0.35 7.76 -13.32
C ALA A 572 -1.14 7.43 -13.60
N ASP A 573 -1.84 8.27 -14.35
CA ASP A 573 -3.25 8.02 -14.62
C ASP A 573 -3.42 6.77 -15.50
N GLY A 574 -4.32 5.88 -15.06
CA GLY A 574 -4.45 4.53 -15.61
C GLY A 574 -3.37 3.53 -15.15
N SER A 575 -2.48 3.88 -14.21
CA SER A 575 -1.66 2.93 -13.45
C SER A 575 -2.46 2.35 -12.26
N GLY A 576 -1.81 1.62 -11.34
CA GLY A 576 -2.47 0.90 -10.25
C GLY A 576 -2.30 -0.61 -10.34
N LEU A 577 -2.67 -1.29 -9.25
CA LEU A 577 -2.64 -2.75 -9.11
C LEU A 577 -3.92 -3.37 -9.69
N PHE A 578 -3.80 -4.49 -10.41
CA PHE A 578 -4.95 -5.19 -10.97
C PHE A 578 -5.67 -6.08 -9.94
N ILE A 579 -6.98 -6.30 -10.14
CA ILE A 579 -7.68 -7.44 -9.51
C ILE A 579 -7.02 -8.76 -9.96
N TRP A 580 -6.65 -8.85 -11.24
CA TRP A 580 -5.94 -9.99 -11.81
C TRP A 580 -5.02 -9.51 -12.92
N ASP A 581 -3.70 -9.59 -12.72
CA ASP A 581 -2.70 -9.17 -13.70
C ASP A 581 -2.78 -10.06 -14.95
N PRO A 582 -3.23 -9.52 -16.11
CA PRO A 582 -3.40 -10.32 -17.32
C PRO A 582 -2.07 -10.82 -17.90
N ALA A 583 -0.93 -10.25 -17.49
CA ALA A 583 0.39 -10.67 -17.95
C ALA A 583 1.00 -11.81 -17.12
N THR A 584 0.61 -11.97 -15.84
CA THR A 584 1.16 -13.02 -14.96
C THR A 584 0.14 -14.03 -14.43
N GLY A 585 -1.16 -13.79 -14.64
CA GLY A 585 -2.22 -14.71 -14.21
C GLY A 585 -2.33 -14.83 -12.69
N ARG A 586 -2.23 -13.71 -11.97
CA ARG A 586 -2.24 -13.64 -10.50
C ARG A 586 -2.91 -12.36 -10.00
N GLU A 587 -3.49 -12.43 -8.81
CA GLU A 587 -4.01 -11.27 -8.07
C GLU A 587 -2.85 -10.42 -7.48
N GLU A 588 -2.99 -9.08 -7.49
CA GLU A 588 -1.94 -8.16 -7.04
C GLU A 588 -2.14 -7.67 -5.61
N LYS A 589 -1.94 -8.57 -4.64
CA LYS A 589 -2.06 -8.26 -3.21
C LYS A 589 -0.87 -7.45 -2.68
N LEU A 590 -1.07 -6.15 -2.50
CA LEU A 590 -0.08 -5.26 -1.88
C LEU A 590 0.19 -5.67 -0.43
N THR A 591 1.46 -5.61 -0.05
CA THR A 591 1.92 -5.57 1.34
C THR A 591 2.66 -4.25 1.56
N VAL A 592 2.26 -3.50 2.59
CA VAL A 592 2.97 -2.33 3.11
C VAL A 592 3.24 -2.54 4.59
N GLY A 593 4.49 -2.47 5.01
CA GLY A 593 4.86 -2.56 6.43
C GLY A 593 5.82 -1.47 6.87
N PHE A 594 5.87 -1.20 8.16
CA PHE A 594 6.80 -0.28 8.80
C PHE A 594 7.07 -0.69 10.25
N ASP A 595 8.20 -0.29 10.79
CA ASP A 595 8.59 -0.65 12.16
C ASP A 595 8.16 0.40 13.19
N VAL A 596 7.81 -0.08 14.38
CA VAL A 596 7.34 0.67 15.54
C VAL A 596 7.96 0.08 16.80
N ARG A 597 8.03 0.84 17.89
CA ARG A 597 8.55 0.35 19.18
C ARG A 597 7.53 0.50 20.31
N VAL A 598 7.44 -0.50 21.18
CA VAL A 598 6.70 -0.41 22.44
C VAL A 598 7.41 0.56 23.37
N LYS A 599 6.71 1.59 23.86
CA LYS A 599 7.29 2.57 24.79
C LYS A 599 7.78 1.90 26.07
N GLU A 600 8.86 2.44 26.64
CA GLU A 600 9.29 2.13 27.99
C GLU A 600 8.14 2.37 28.99
N GLY A 601 8.10 1.62 30.09
CA GLY A 601 7.03 1.75 31.09
C GLY A 601 5.64 1.25 30.67
N THR A 602 5.43 0.80 29.43
CA THR A 602 4.10 0.37 28.94
C THR A 602 3.52 -0.77 29.80
N PRO A 603 2.36 -0.59 30.46
CA PRO A 603 1.75 -1.62 31.30
C PRO A 603 1.48 -2.94 30.58
N ALA A 604 1.50 -4.05 31.33
CA ALA A 604 1.16 -5.36 30.78
C ALA A 604 -0.35 -5.45 30.49
N ALA A 605 -0.72 -5.41 29.21
CA ALA A 605 -2.10 -5.45 28.73
C ALA A 605 -2.17 -5.87 27.25
N THR A 606 -3.37 -6.17 26.75
CA THR A 606 -3.60 -6.34 25.31
C THR A 606 -4.12 -5.03 24.71
N TYR A 607 -3.39 -4.51 23.74
CA TYR A 607 -3.67 -3.26 23.04
C TYR A 607 -4.15 -3.54 21.62
N GLN A 608 -5.03 -2.70 21.09
CA GLN A 608 -5.42 -2.72 19.67
C GLN A 608 -4.61 -1.68 18.90
N ASN A 609 -4.20 -2.01 17.68
CA ASN A 609 -3.77 -1.01 16.69
C ASN A 609 -4.71 -1.06 15.47
N TYR A 610 -5.11 0.10 14.95
CA TYR A 610 -6.07 0.28 13.86
C TYR A 610 -5.42 0.89 12.62
N SER A 611 -5.77 0.42 11.43
CA SER A 611 -5.44 1.04 10.14
C SER A 611 -6.71 1.36 9.37
N LEU A 612 -6.62 2.31 8.45
CA LEU A 612 -7.64 2.64 7.46
C LEU A 612 -7.02 2.49 6.06
N VAL A 613 -7.68 1.77 5.16
CA VAL A 613 -7.28 1.68 3.74
C VAL A 613 -8.36 2.28 2.86
N GLN A 614 -7.97 3.24 2.03
CA GLN A 614 -8.80 3.95 1.06
C GLN A 614 -8.31 3.63 -0.37
N ALA A 615 -9.13 3.87 -1.40
CA ALA A 615 -8.74 3.76 -2.81
C ALA A 615 -8.91 5.11 -3.53
N LYS A 616 -7.95 5.51 -4.38
CA LYS A 616 -8.11 6.66 -5.31
C LYS A 616 -9.36 6.47 -6.18
N GLU A 617 -9.63 5.25 -6.60
CA GLU A 617 -10.75 4.88 -7.50
C GLU A 617 -12.11 4.92 -6.81
N ALA A 618 -12.16 4.93 -5.47
CA ALA A 618 -13.41 5.11 -4.72
C ALA A 618 -13.89 6.57 -4.73
N ALA A 619 -13.03 7.55 -5.03
CA ALA A 619 -13.37 8.97 -5.09
C ALA A 619 -14.36 9.36 -6.20
N THR A 620 -14.82 8.40 -7.02
CA THR A 620 -15.92 8.59 -7.98
C THR A 620 -16.92 7.42 -7.99
N GLY A 621 -16.95 6.59 -6.94
CA GLY A 621 -17.74 5.35 -6.91
C GLY A 621 -18.10 4.88 -5.50
N TYR A 622 -18.73 3.72 -5.40
CA TYR A 622 -19.04 3.12 -4.09
C TYR A 622 -17.93 2.14 -3.65
N LEU A 623 -17.49 2.30 -2.40
CA LEU A 623 -16.53 1.42 -1.73
C LEU A 623 -17.24 0.29 -0.98
N THR A 624 -16.88 -0.96 -1.24
CA THR A 624 -17.20 -2.10 -0.35
C THR A 624 -15.95 -2.63 0.35
N CYS A 625 -16.07 -2.97 1.62
CA CYS A 625 -15.02 -3.63 2.38
C CYS A 625 -15.33 -5.14 2.43
N SER A 626 -14.65 -5.96 1.64
CA SER A 626 -14.88 -7.41 1.61
C SER A 626 -14.39 -8.10 2.89
N TYR A 627 -13.31 -7.58 3.48
CA TYR A 627 -12.80 -7.96 4.79
C TYR A 627 -12.06 -6.77 5.42
N PRO A 628 -12.26 -6.46 6.72
CA PRO A 628 -13.13 -7.14 7.69
C PRO A 628 -14.60 -6.65 7.68
N GLY A 629 -15.02 -5.89 6.65
CA GLY A 629 -16.40 -5.36 6.57
C GLY A 629 -16.68 -4.11 7.39
N ALA A 630 -15.68 -3.53 8.05
CA ALA A 630 -15.82 -2.31 8.85
C ALA A 630 -15.49 -1.05 8.02
N TYR A 631 -16.47 -0.15 7.90
CA TYR A 631 -16.35 1.15 7.23
C TYR A 631 -16.08 2.25 8.26
N ALA A 632 -15.22 3.21 7.93
CA ALA A 632 -14.96 4.38 8.77
C ALA A 632 -14.66 5.63 7.93
N ASP A 633 -14.97 6.79 8.50
CA ASP A 633 -14.66 8.11 7.93
C ASP A 633 -13.39 8.69 8.59
N PRO A 634 -12.33 9.04 7.83
CA PRO A 634 -11.14 9.67 8.39
C PRO A 634 -11.38 11.07 8.98
N LYS A 635 -12.50 11.73 8.66
CA LYS A 635 -12.94 13.02 9.24
C LYS A 635 -13.57 12.86 10.63
N VAL A 636 -14.05 11.66 10.99
CA VAL A 636 -14.74 11.39 12.27
C VAL A 636 -13.84 10.60 13.20
N SER A 637 -13.44 11.18 14.34
CA SER A 637 -12.56 10.53 15.32
C SER A 637 -13.32 9.65 16.32
N ASP A 638 -12.73 8.51 16.69
CA ASP A 638 -13.20 7.63 17.78
C ASP A 638 -12.05 7.43 18.79
N PRO A 639 -12.25 7.62 20.11
CA PRO A 639 -11.18 7.53 21.11
C PRO A 639 -10.55 6.13 21.22
N VAL A 640 -11.32 5.08 20.91
CA VAL A 640 -10.93 3.67 21.00
C VAL A 640 -10.45 3.14 19.65
N LYS A 641 -11.20 3.41 18.57
CA LYS A 641 -10.99 2.85 17.22
C LYS A 641 -10.19 3.75 16.27
N SER A 642 -9.72 4.89 16.76
CA SER A 642 -9.18 6.05 16.02
C SER A 642 -10.18 6.74 15.08
N TRP A 643 -11.05 6.00 14.39
CA TRP A 643 -12.07 6.53 13.49
C TRP A 643 -13.48 6.02 13.83
N GLY A 644 -14.48 6.88 13.64
CA GLY A 644 -15.89 6.56 13.87
C GLY A 644 -16.41 5.45 12.95
N ASP A 645 -17.35 4.65 13.46
CA ASP A 645 -18.04 3.64 12.65
C ASP A 645 -19.01 4.30 11.66
N LEU A 646 -18.92 3.93 10.39
CA LEU A 646 -19.99 4.16 9.43
C LEU A 646 -20.88 2.92 9.32
N SER A 647 -22.19 3.11 9.34
CA SER A 647 -23.15 2.10 8.93
C SER A 647 -23.34 2.13 7.41
N PHE A 648 -23.80 1.01 6.87
CA PHE A 648 -24.23 0.90 5.48
C PHE A 648 -25.37 1.87 5.08
N SER A 649 -26.07 2.44 6.07
CA SER A 649 -27.17 3.40 5.88
C SER A 649 -26.80 4.87 6.15
N ASN A 650 -25.61 5.17 6.67
CA ASN A 650 -25.16 6.56 6.91
C ASN A 650 -23.75 6.88 6.37
N ALA A 651 -23.03 5.90 5.82
CA ALA A 651 -21.83 6.18 5.03
C ALA A 651 -22.14 7.20 3.93
N VAL A 652 -21.33 8.25 3.82
CA VAL A 652 -21.39 9.18 2.69
C VAL A 652 -21.02 8.39 1.43
N GLN A 653 -21.85 8.45 0.38
CA GLN A 653 -21.63 7.70 -0.87
C GLN A 653 -21.73 8.66 -2.05
N GLY A 654 -20.60 8.93 -2.68
CA GLY A 654 -20.44 9.96 -3.71
C GLY A 654 -18.99 10.50 -3.73
N PRO A 655 -18.66 11.40 -4.65
CA PRO A 655 -17.27 11.82 -4.91
C PRO A 655 -16.60 12.69 -3.82
N GLU A 656 -17.24 12.86 -2.66
CA GLU A 656 -16.71 13.59 -1.49
C GLU A 656 -16.41 12.67 -0.29
N ALA A 657 -16.61 11.35 -0.48
CA ALA A 657 -16.50 10.35 0.57
C ALA A 657 -15.06 9.85 0.73
N ASP A 658 -14.34 10.37 1.72
CA ASP A 658 -13.02 9.85 2.14
C ASP A 658 -13.09 8.47 2.83
N THR A 659 -14.24 7.79 2.79
CA THR A 659 -14.50 6.51 3.45
C THR A 659 -13.41 5.48 3.16
N GLY A 660 -12.98 4.76 4.20
CA GLY A 660 -12.01 3.66 4.09
C GLY A 660 -12.44 2.40 4.81
N CYS A 661 -11.79 1.30 4.47
CA CYS A 661 -11.91 0.02 5.15
C CYS A 661 -11.00 0.00 6.37
N ARG A 662 -11.60 -0.02 7.57
CA ARG A 662 -10.87 -0.02 8.83
C ARG A 662 -10.54 -1.45 9.24
N THR A 663 -9.26 -1.73 9.45
CA THR A 663 -8.74 -3.03 9.89
C THR A 663 -8.00 -2.89 11.22
N GLN A 664 -7.90 -3.96 12.01
CA GLN A 664 -7.32 -3.92 13.35
C GLN A 664 -6.54 -5.18 13.67
N LYS A 665 -5.56 -5.08 14.57
CA LYS A 665 -4.85 -6.24 15.13
C LYS A 665 -4.51 -6.00 16.61
N PRO A 666 -4.87 -6.93 17.51
CA PRO A 666 -4.38 -6.91 18.89
C PRO A 666 -2.92 -7.35 18.96
N TYR A 667 -2.22 -6.83 19.98
CA TYR A 667 -0.93 -7.33 20.45
C TYR A 667 -0.89 -7.18 21.97
N THR A 668 -0.18 -8.08 22.64
CA THR A 668 -0.05 -8.10 24.09
C THR A 668 1.32 -7.58 24.50
N VAL A 669 1.34 -6.61 25.40
CA VAL A 669 2.55 -6.28 26.16
C VAL A 669 2.55 -7.11 27.44
N VAL A 670 3.65 -7.80 27.71
CA VAL A 670 3.85 -8.64 28.89
C VAL A 670 4.84 -8.00 29.87
N GLU A 671 5.00 -8.60 31.06
CA GLU A 671 5.96 -8.11 32.06
C GLU A 671 7.42 -8.25 31.61
N GLY A 672 8.04 -7.13 31.23
CA GLY A 672 9.46 -7.01 30.93
C GLY A 672 10.19 -6.25 32.05
N PRO A 673 11.23 -6.83 32.68
CA PRO A 673 12.11 -6.11 33.59
C PRO A 673 13.17 -5.37 32.77
N GLY A 674 13.50 -4.13 33.13
CA GLY A 674 14.50 -3.38 32.40
C GLY A 674 15.02 -2.19 33.17
N MET A 675 16.34 -2.10 33.32
CA MET A 675 17.03 -0.87 33.70
C MET A 675 17.87 -0.41 32.51
N GLY A 676 17.73 0.86 32.13
CA GLY A 676 18.43 1.47 31.00
C GLY A 676 19.36 2.59 31.43
N SER A 677 20.30 2.93 30.54
CA SER A 677 21.11 4.15 30.64
C SER A 677 21.54 4.61 29.25
N GLN A 678 21.46 5.92 28.99
CA GLN A 678 22.13 6.57 27.88
C GLN A 678 23.23 7.46 28.47
N LYS A 679 24.42 6.88 28.66
CA LYS A 679 25.58 7.57 29.24
C LYS A 679 25.93 8.82 28.43
N GLN A 680 26.30 9.89 29.12
CA GLN A 680 26.59 11.18 28.50
C GLN A 680 27.95 11.71 28.95
N VAL A 681 28.56 12.60 28.17
CA VAL A 681 29.82 13.28 28.47
C VAL A 681 29.76 14.73 28.05
N LYS A 682 30.48 15.60 28.77
CA LYS A 682 30.70 17.00 28.43
C LYS A 682 32.18 17.31 28.61
N GLY A 683 32.89 17.60 27.52
CA GLY A 683 34.25 18.16 27.54
C GLY A 683 34.25 19.69 27.69
N ALA A 684 35.45 20.29 27.67
CA ALA A 684 35.62 21.74 27.84
C ALA A 684 35.00 22.60 26.72
N TYR A 685 34.81 22.03 25.51
CA TYR A 685 34.25 22.75 24.36
C TYR A 685 32.76 22.43 24.10
N ASP A 686 32.18 21.45 24.80
CA ASP A 686 30.78 21.09 24.60
C ASP A 686 29.86 22.04 25.39
N PRO A 687 28.85 22.69 24.77
CA PRO A 687 27.91 23.55 25.49
C PRO A 687 27.02 22.74 26.45
N ASP A 688 26.69 21.50 26.10
CA ASP A 688 25.82 20.58 26.83
C ASP A 688 26.41 19.17 26.87
N TYR A 689 25.72 18.24 27.55
CA TYR A 689 26.15 16.84 27.61
C TYR A 689 25.77 16.09 26.32
N VAL A 690 26.78 15.55 25.64
CA VAL A 690 26.64 14.69 24.46
C VAL A 690 26.27 13.26 24.93
N PRO A 691 25.11 12.70 24.53
CA PRO A 691 24.70 11.35 24.90
C PRO A 691 25.30 10.29 23.97
N SER A 692 25.42 9.04 24.44
CA SER A 692 25.83 7.91 23.59
C SER A 692 24.84 7.67 22.44
N PRO A 693 25.32 7.36 21.22
CA PRO A 693 26.70 6.99 20.85
C PRO A 693 27.63 8.17 20.46
N GLY A 694 27.29 9.41 20.81
CA GLY A 694 28.07 10.60 20.45
C GLY A 694 29.45 10.73 21.12
N ILE A 695 30.19 11.76 20.70
CA ILE A 695 31.56 12.07 21.15
C ILE A 695 31.59 13.52 21.67
N GLY A 696 32.01 13.71 22.91
CA GLY A 696 32.28 15.04 23.48
C GLY A 696 33.71 15.52 23.23
N SER A 697 33.89 16.84 23.16
CA SER A 697 35.14 17.49 22.76
C SER A 697 35.73 18.34 23.90
N THR A 698 37.01 18.12 24.19
CA THR A 698 37.75 18.85 25.22
C THR A 698 39.09 19.38 24.72
N ASP A 699 39.73 20.21 25.54
CA ASP A 699 40.97 20.92 25.26
C ASP A 699 42.21 20.06 25.56
N ARG A 700 43.42 20.64 25.44
CA ARG A 700 44.66 19.92 25.74
C ARG A 700 44.84 19.59 27.23
N ALA A 701 44.23 20.35 28.14
CA ALA A 701 44.18 20.03 29.57
C ALA A 701 43.18 18.90 29.89
N GLY A 702 42.24 18.64 28.99
CA GLY A 702 41.43 17.43 28.95
C GLY A 702 40.20 17.44 29.85
N ALA A 703 39.77 18.59 30.36
CA ALA A 703 38.71 18.68 31.37
C ALA A 703 37.37 18.11 30.86
N ALA A 704 36.72 17.27 31.67
CA ALA A 704 35.46 16.63 31.28
C ALA A 704 34.54 16.37 32.48
N SER A 705 33.28 16.04 32.21
CA SER A 705 32.36 15.43 33.17
C SER A 705 31.48 14.40 32.48
N TYR A 706 31.18 13.30 33.18
CA TYR A 706 30.27 12.27 32.69
C TYR A 706 28.97 12.28 33.49
N ARG A 707 27.87 11.99 32.79
CA ARG A 707 26.57 11.67 33.38
C ARG A 707 26.21 10.23 33.10
N ILE A 708 25.59 9.61 34.11
CA ILE A 708 24.95 8.31 34.00
C ILE A 708 23.47 8.50 34.37
N PRO A 709 22.60 8.88 33.41
CA PRO A 709 21.16 8.78 33.58
C PRO A 709 20.79 7.30 33.63
N VAL A 710 20.04 6.89 34.64
CA VAL A 710 19.58 5.51 34.86
C VAL A 710 18.08 5.55 35.03
N SER A 711 17.35 4.67 34.35
CA SER A 711 15.88 4.59 34.42
C SER A 711 15.37 3.15 34.46
N ASN A 712 14.21 2.93 35.07
CA ASN A 712 13.44 1.69 34.88
C ASN A 712 12.69 1.77 33.55
N THR A 713 13.23 1.11 32.52
CA THR A 713 12.69 1.07 31.16
C THR A 713 11.63 -0.02 30.98
N GLY A 714 11.61 -1.00 31.90
CA GLY A 714 10.61 -2.06 31.96
C GLY A 714 9.24 -1.57 32.45
N ASN A 715 8.34 -2.52 32.74
CA ASN A 715 6.98 -2.27 33.23
C ASN A 715 6.65 -2.99 34.54
N VAL A 716 7.69 -3.37 35.29
CA VAL A 716 7.59 -3.96 36.63
C VAL A 716 8.50 -3.21 37.60
N ASP A 717 8.11 -3.19 38.87
CA ASP A 717 8.95 -2.64 39.94
C ASP A 717 10.29 -3.40 40.03
N MET A 718 11.39 -2.66 40.10
CA MET A 718 12.76 -3.18 40.23
C MET A 718 13.35 -2.77 41.58
N ARG A 719 14.28 -3.55 42.13
CA ARG A 719 15.07 -3.23 43.33
C ARG A 719 16.47 -3.81 43.22
N ASP A 720 17.28 -3.68 44.27
CA ASP A 720 18.64 -4.22 44.34
C ASP A 720 19.50 -3.73 43.15
N VAL A 721 19.21 -2.50 42.69
CA VAL A 721 19.78 -1.93 41.45
C VAL A 721 21.21 -1.49 41.69
N VAL A 722 22.12 -2.01 40.86
CA VAL A 722 23.55 -1.70 40.89
C VAL A 722 24.05 -1.29 39.51
N VAL A 723 24.87 -0.24 39.45
CA VAL A 723 25.40 0.33 38.22
C VAL A 723 26.92 0.42 38.32
N TYR A 724 27.61 -0.08 37.30
CA TYR A 724 29.06 -0.04 37.21
C TYR A 724 29.54 0.84 36.07
N ASP A 725 30.65 1.52 36.31
CA ASP A 725 31.41 2.32 35.36
C ASP A 725 32.86 1.83 35.43
N LEU A 726 33.45 1.40 34.31
CA LEU A 726 34.89 1.15 34.22
C LEU A 726 35.49 2.24 33.33
N LEU A 727 36.32 3.08 33.91
CA LEU A 727 36.83 4.29 33.26
C LEU A 727 37.67 3.94 32.03
N PRO A 728 37.68 4.79 31.00
CA PRO A 728 38.48 4.57 29.80
C PRO A 728 39.97 4.35 30.13
N ARG A 729 40.53 3.27 29.61
CA ARG A 729 41.95 2.92 29.73
C ARG A 729 42.45 2.37 28.39
N THR A 730 43.72 2.59 28.09
CA THR A 730 44.32 2.08 26.85
C THR A 730 44.29 0.54 26.85
N GLY A 731 43.55 -0.06 25.92
CA GLY A 731 43.30 -1.52 25.90
C GLY A 731 42.14 -1.98 26.79
N ASP A 732 41.19 -1.11 27.11
CA ASP A 732 40.01 -1.42 27.90
C ASP A 732 38.98 -2.35 27.22
N HIS A 733 38.11 -2.92 28.04
CA HIS A 733 36.98 -3.76 27.67
C HIS A 733 35.64 -3.10 28.05
N GLY A 734 34.53 -3.67 27.60
CA GLY A 734 33.21 -3.38 28.16
C GLY A 734 33.11 -3.64 29.67
N VAL A 735 32.04 -3.14 30.29
CA VAL A 735 31.86 -3.18 31.74
C VAL A 735 31.46 -4.58 32.24
N ARG A 736 30.70 -5.37 31.47
CA ARG A 736 30.37 -6.75 31.88
C ARG A 736 31.62 -7.65 31.93
N PRO A 737 31.67 -8.65 32.84
CA PRO A 737 32.66 -9.72 32.78
C PRO A 737 32.62 -10.44 31.42
N GLY A 738 33.75 -10.46 30.71
CA GLY A 738 33.87 -11.10 29.39
C GLY A 738 33.41 -10.26 28.19
N ALA A 739 33.19 -8.96 28.35
CA ALA A 739 32.86 -8.06 27.24
C ALA A 739 34.05 -7.80 26.29
N ASP A 740 33.75 -7.42 25.05
CA ASP A 740 34.73 -7.11 24.00
C ASP A 740 35.63 -5.90 24.34
N VAL A 741 36.74 -5.77 23.60
CA VAL A 741 37.61 -4.59 23.67
C VAL A 741 36.84 -3.33 23.24
N ARG A 742 36.90 -2.29 24.06
CA ARG A 742 36.12 -1.06 23.88
C ARG A 742 36.81 -0.08 22.93
N GLY A 743 38.14 -0.13 22.89
CA GLY A 743 38.98 0.56 21.92
C GLY A 743 39.35 2.00 22.31
N SER A 744 39.49 2.30 23.60
CA SER A 744 39.95 3.62 24.05
C SER A 744 41.41 3.87 23.66
N ALA A 745 41.66 4.97 22.94
CA ALA A 745 42.99 5.37 22.47
C ALA A 745 43.87 6.00 23.55
N PHE A 746 43.25 6.56 24.60
CA PHE A 746 43.92 7.17 25.74
C PHE A 746 43.12 6.97 27.03
N ASP A 747 43.79 7.15 28.17
CA ASP A 747 43.23 6.98 29.51
C ASP A 747 42.38 8.18 29.96
N VAL A 748 41.34 7.95 30.77
CA VAL A 748 40.54 9.01 31.42
C VAL A 748 40.50 8.78 32.93
N PHE A 749 40.68 9.88 33.68
CA PHE A 749 40.90 9.90 35.11
C PHE A 749 39.79 10.69 35.81
N MET A 750 39.32 10.23 36.98
CA MET A 750 38.41 11.05 37.80
C MET A 750 39.17 12.20 38.48
N THR A 751 38.46 13.29 38.74
CA THR A 751 38.99 14.47 39.46
C THR A 751 38.20 14.80 40.73
N GLY A 752 37.17 14.01 41.05
CA GLY A 752 36.33 14.16 42.23
C GLY A 752 35.24 13.07 42.30
N PRO A 753 34.41 13.07 43.35
CA PRO A 753 33.40 12.03 43.59
C PRO A 753 32.19 12.10 42.64
N VAL A 754 31.41 11.02 42.61
CA VAL A 754 30.06 10.99 42.03
C VAL A 754 29.08 11.79 42.88
N THR A 755 28.15 12.48 42.22
CA THR A 755 27.10 13.33 42.79
C THR A 755 25.76 13.13 42.06
N GLY A 756 24.67 13.76 42.51
CA GLY A 756 23.36 13.76 41.83
C GLY A 756 22.44 12.58 42.15
N LEU A 757 22.81 11.73 43.11
CA LEU A 757 22.09 10.49 43.46
C LEU A 757 21.10 10.70 44.64
N PRO A 758 20.02 9.90 44.74
CA PRO A 758 19.05 10.01 45.82
C PRO A 758 19.62 9.51 47.17
N ALA A 759 19.02 9.97 48.26
CA ALA A 759 19.40 9.55 49.61
C ALA A 759 19.25 8.02 49.80
N GLY A 760 20.18 7.40 50.53
CA GLY A 760 20.29 5.95 50.68
C GLY A 760 21.21 5.28 49.65
N THR A 761 21.51 5.93 48.53
CA THR A 761 22.47 5.42 47.53
C THR A 761 23.89 5.38 48.10
N THR A 762 24.58 4.26 47.95
CA THR A 762 26.00 4.10 48.31
C THR A 762 26.85 4.11 47.04
N VAL A 763 27.94 4.90 47.02
CA VAL A 763 28.91 4.87 45.91
C VAL A 763 30.25 4.35 46.42
N LEU A 764 30.75 3.31 45.75
CA LEU A 764 32.06 2.72 45.98
C LEU A 764 32.95 2.90 44.75
N TYR A 765 34.25 2.92 44.98
CA TYR A 765 35.29 3.11 43.98
C TYR A 765 36.31 1.97 44.10
N SER A 766 36.89 1.55 42.99
CA SER A 766 38.05 0.66 43.00
C SER A 766 39.21 1.31 42.26
N THR A 767 40.42 0.91 42.66
CA THR A 767 41.71 1.28 42.03
C THR A 767 42.36 0.09 41.32
N ALA A 768 41.75 -1.10 41.39
CA ALA A 768 42.28 -2.31 40.77
C ALA A 768 42.06 -2.30 39.24
N PRO A 769 43.02 -2.75 38.41
CA PRO A 769 42.84 -2.82 36.95
C PRO A 769 41.67 -3.71 36.48
N ASN A 770 41.28 -4.71 37.28
CA ASN A 770 40.16 -5.60 36.99
C ASN A 770 39.33 -5.88 38.26
N PRO A 771 38.39 -4.98 38.63
CA PRO A 771 37.64 -5.09 39.87
C PRO A 771 36.47 -6.08 39.75
N CYS A 772 36.12 -6.73 40.85
CA CYS A 772 35.02 -7.69 40.92
C CYS A 772 33.66 -7.02 40.74
N ARG A 773 32.78 -7.66 39.96
CA ARG A 773 31.49 -7.13 39.53
C ARG A 773 30.52 -8.25 39.10
N GLY A 774 30.53 -9.36 39.85
CA GLY A 774 29.81 -10.59 39.50
C GLY A 774 28.28 -10.47 39.46
N GLU A 775 27.72 -9.40 40.02
CA GLU A 775 26.32 -8.99 39.82
C GLU A 775 25.95 -8.82 38.33
N LEU A 776 26.95 -8.49 37.49
CA LEU A 776 26.83 -8.35 36.02
C LEU A 776 27.14 -9.62 35.22
N ALA A 777 27.46 -10.74 35.87
CA ALA A 777 27.89 -11.96 35.19
C ALA A 777 26.70 -12.81 34.71
N GLY A 778 26.87 -13.48 33.55
CA GLY A 778 25.90 -14.43 33.02
C GLY A 778 24.50 -13.85 32.85
N ALA A 779 23.55 -14.36 33.65
CA ALA A 779 22.14 -13.95 33.68
C ALA A 779 21.81 -12.95 34.82
N GLY A 780 22.82 -12.43 35.54
CA GLY A 780 22.66 -11.58 36.72
C GLY A 780 22.52 -12.37 38.03
N GLY A 781 22.47 -11.66 39.15
CA GLY A 781 22.23 -12.24 40.48
C GLY A 781 23.44 -12.93 41.15
N GLY A 782 24.62 -12.90 40.54
CA GLY A 782 25.87 -13.34 41.19
C GLY A 782 26.30 -12.37 42.30
N THR A 783 27.10 -12.85 43.28
CA THR A 783 27.70 -11.96 44.29
C THR A 783 28.73 -11.02 43.64
N ARG A 784 28.96 -9.84 44.22
CA ARG A 784 29.97 -8.87 43.73
C ARG A 784 31.33 -9.53 43.45
N SER A 785 31.81 -10.35 44.38
CA SER A 785 33.10 -11.06 44.32
C SER A 785 33.18 -12.25 43.35
N SER A 786 32.06 -12.68 42.73
CA SER A 786 32.02 -13.96 41.98
C SER A 786 32.65 -13.92 40.58
N ALA A 787 32.80 -12.74 39.96
CA ALA A 787 33.36 -12.62 38.61
C ALA A 787 33.89 -11.20 38.30
N PRO A 788 34.80 -11.05 37.31
CA PRO A 788 35.48 -12.11 36.56
C PRO A 788 36.49 -12.89 37.40
N THR A 789 36.84 -14.12 37.01
CA THR A 789 37.78 -14.97 37.77
C THR A 789 39.12 -14.25 37.99
N GLY A 790 39.60 -14.22 39.24
CA GLY A 790 40.85 -13.54 39.60
C GLY A 790 40.74 -12.00 39.70
N CYS A 791 39.52 -11.45 39.79
CA CYS A 791 39.29 -10.05 40.08
C CYS A 791 39.68 -9.65 41.53
N ASP A 792 39.82 -8.34 41.75
CA ASP A 792 39.98 -7.75 43.08
C ASP A 792 38.64 -7.19 43.58
N ASP A 793 38.17 -7.62 44.75
CA ASP A 793 36.91 -7.17 45.35
C ASP A 793 37.06 -5.92 46.23
N THR A 794 38.24 -5.28 46.22
CA THR A 794 38.53 -4.05 46.95
C THR A 794 37.75 -2.86 46.36
N TRP A 795 36.59 -2.61 46.96
CA TRP A 795 35.68 -1.50 46.68
C TRP A 795 35.55 -0.63 47.94
N VAL A 796 35.92 0.64 47.85
CA VAL A 796 36.00 1.56 49.00
C VAL A 796 35.16 2.83 48.81
N ALA A 797 34.72 3.44 49.91
CA ALA A 797 34.00 4.72 49.88
C ALA A 797 34.93 5.91 49.57
N ALA A 798 34.36 7.04 49.14
CA ALA A 798 35.09 8.27 48.78
C ALA A 798 36.15 8.72 49.81
N ALA A 799 35.86 8.57 51.11
CA ALA A 799 36.76 8.95 52.19
C ALA A 799 38.11 8.18 52.18
N ALA A 800 38.15 6.98 51.61
CA ALA A 800 39.37 6.18 51.47
C ALA A 800 40.17 6.48 50.19
N ILE A 801 39.54 7.13 49.19
CA ILE A 801 40.24 7.69 48.02
C ILE A 801 40.88 9.04 48.38
N GLY A 802 40.24 9.81 49.25
CA GLY A 802 40.72 11.12 49.71
C GLY A 802 40.79 12.12 48.56
N THR A 803 42.02 12.45 48.14
CA THR A 803 42.30 13.37 47.03
C THR A 803 42.83 12.69 45.77
N ASP A 804 43.18 11.40 45.82
CA ASP A 804 43.88 10.70 44.73
C ASP A 804 42.92 10.04 43.73
N TRP A 805 41.99 10.85 43.20
CA TRP A 805 40.94 10.43 42.26
C TRP A 805 41.49 9.86 40.95
N ALA A 806 42.76 10.14 40.62
CA ALA A 806 43.43 9.59 39.45
C ALA A 806 43.74 8.08 39.57
N LYS A 807 43.80 7.52 40.79
CA LYS A 807 43.96 6.07 40.96
C LYS A 807 42.68 5.27 40.72
N VAL A 808 41.52 5.92 40.62
CA VAL A 808 40.25 5.22 40.35
C VAL A 808 40.29 4.58 38.96
N THR A 809 39.84 3.34 38.89
CA THR A 809 39.67 2.54 37.67
C THR A 809 38.21 2.20 37.42
N GLY A 810 37.40 2.09 38.48
CA GLY A 810 35.97 1.82 38.37
C GLY A 810 35.12 2.38 39.51
N ILE A 811 33.84 2.52 39.23
CA ILE A 811 32.78 3.00 40.13
C ILE A 811 31.71 1.91 40.23
N ARG A 812 31.17 1.68 41.44
CA ARG A 812 29.94 0.91 41.69
C ARG A 812 28.97 1.82 42.45
N ILE A 813 27.82 2.08 41.84
CA ILE A 813 26.68 2.78 42.46
C ILE A 813 25.68 1.72 42.89
N ASP A 814 25.25 1.78 44.14
CA ASP A 814 24.32 0.84 44.77
C ASP A 814 23.14 1.61 45.34
N PHE A 815 21.95 1.39 44.79
CA PHE A 815 20.74 2.11 45.20
C PHE A 815 20.06 1.50 46.43
N GLY A 816 20.62 0.43 47.00
CA GLY A 816 20.14 -0.19 48.23
C GLY A 816 18.69 -0.64 48.15
N SER A 817 17.89 -0.30 49.18
CA SER A 817 16.48 -0.67 49.30
C SER A 817 15.51 0.16 48.46
N LEU A 818 16.00 1.00 47.53
CA LEU A 818 15.16 1.79 46.64
C LEU A 818 14.39 0.87 45.67
N VAL A 819 13.07 0.91 45.74
CA VAL A 819 12.17 0.30 44.74
C VAL A 819 11.92 1.31 43.63
N TRP A 820 12.37 0.97 42.42
CA TRP A 820 12.20 1.74 41.20
C TRP A 820 10.93 1.30 40.49
N LYS A 821 9.95 2.20 40.39
CA LYS A 821 8.75 2.00 39.58
C LYS A 821 9.05 2.18 38.09
N PRO A 822 8.21 1.68 37.17
CA PRO A 822 8.35 1.96 35.75
C PRO A 822 8.46 3.47 35.48
N LEU A 823 9.43 3.86 34.65
CA LEU A 823 9.82 5.25 34.33
C LEU A 823 10.48 6.07 35.46
N ASP A 824 10.71 5.53 36.67
CA ASP A 824 11.55 6.21 37.66
C ASP A 824 12.98 6.37 37.11
N ALA A 825 13.60 7.55 37.30
CA ALA A 825 14.91 7.87 36.76
C ALA A 825 15.76 8.77 37.68
N TYR A 826 17.06 8.48 37.77
CA TYR A 826 18.05 9.25 38.52
C TYR A 826 19.33 9.43 37.70
N THR A 827 20.09 10.52 37.90
CA THR A 827 21.29 10.82 37.10
C THR A 827 22.52 11.03 37.98
N ALA A 828 23.44 10.08 37.95
CA ALA A 828 24.76 10.25 38.54
C ALA A 828 25.60 11.22 37.69
N THR A 829 26.41 12.07 38.32
CA THR A 829 27.37 12.96 37.63
C THR A 829 28.73 12.90 38.31
N PHE A 830 29.83 12.79 37.55
CA PHE A 830 31.19 12.90 38.09
C PHE A 830 32.13 13.72 37.20
N PRO A 831 33.11 14.45 37.79
CA PRO A 831 34.12 15.20 37.05
C PRO A 831 35.33 14.30 36.70
N ALA A 832 35.92 14.56 35.54
CA ALA A 832 37.01 13.79 34.98
C ALA A 832 38.02 14.66 34.21
N ARG A 833 39.12 14.05 33.77
CA ARG A 833 40.08 14.62 32.81
C ARG A 833 40.67 13.53 31.90
N ALA A 834 41.02 13.89 30.68
CA ALA A 834 41.86 13.04 29.84
C ALA A 834 43.27 12.87 30.44
N GLY A 835 43.92 11.76 30.08
CA GLY A 835 45.32 11.49 30.36
C GLY A 835 46.27 12.30 29.47
N SER A 836 47.55 12.28 29.83
CA SER A 836 48.63 12.91 29.05
C SER A 836 49.35 11.93 28.10
N GLY A 837 49.03 10.64 28.17
CA GLY A 837 49.60 9.57 27.32
C GLY A 837 48.52 8.68 26.69
N GLY A 838 48.94 7.81 25.78
CA GLY A 838 48.07 7.19 24.78
C GLY A 838 48.08 7.97 23.46
N ASP A 839 47.26 7.57 22.50
CA ASP A 839 47.03 8.36 21.29
C ASP A 839 45.90 9.38 21.53
N LEU A 840 46.31 10.62 21.80
CA LEU A 840 45.42 11.75 22.07
C LEU A 840 44.69 12.28 20.82
N THR A 841 45.03 11.79 19.62
CA THR A 841 44.29 12.08 18.39
C THR A 841 43.11 11.11 18.15
N GLY A 842 43.05 10.03 18.93
CA GLY A 842 41.93 9.09 18.95
C GLY A 842 40.80 9.49 19.90
N ILE A 843 40.02 8.49 20.32
CA ILE A 843 38.84 8.64 21.20
C ILE A 843 38.99 7.72 22.42
N ALA A 844 38.74 8.25 23.62
CA ALA A 844 38.54 7.46 24.83
C ALA A 844 37.06 7.12 24.98
N TRP A 845 36.72 5.83 25.05
CA TRP A 845 35.34 5.35 25.05
C TRP A 845 34.87 4.97 26.45
N ASN A 846 33.66 5.40 26.82
CA ASN A 846 33.08 5.07 28.11
C ASN A 846 31.65 4.54 28.03
N ASN A 847 31.31 3.50 28.79
CA ASN A 847 29.95 2.98 28.93
C ASN A 847 29.66 2.49 30.36
N VAL A 848 28.44 2.03 30.63
CA VAL A 848 28.04 1.50 31.95
C VAL A 848 27.33 0.17 31.78
N ALA A 849 27.33 -0.67 32.81
CA ALA A 849 26.46 -1.83 32.89
C ALA A 849 25.66 -1.85 34.20
N ILE A 850 24.47 -2.42 34.13
CA ILE A 850 23.43 -2.34 35.16
C ILE A 850 22.91 -3.75 35.45
N ALA A 851 22.76 -4.08 36.73
CA ALA A 851 22.00 -5.23 37.21
C ALA A 851 20.94 -4.78 38.22
N GLY A 852 19.97 -5.67 38.48
CA GLY A 852 18.88 -5.44 39.43
C GLY A 852 17.88 -6.58 39.40
N ASN A 853 17.02 -6.66 40.42
CA ASN A 853 16.06 -7.74 40.62
C ASN A 853 14.63 -7.25 40.47
N ARG A 854 13.74 -8.10 39.93
CA ARG A 854 12.28 -7.86 39.99
C ARG A 854 11.85 -7.77 41.45
N ASN A 855 11.15 -6.71 41.84
CA ASN A 855 10.72 -6.53 43.23
C ASN A 855 9.70 -7.59 43.66
N SER A 856 8.82 -8.04 42.74
CA SER A 856 7.78 -9.03 43.02
C SER A 856 8.30 -10.45 43.30
N SER A 857 9.45 -10.84 42.71
CA SER A 857 9.93 -12.24 42.74
C SER A 857 11.40 -12.41 43.16
N GLY A 858 12.19 -11.33 43.22
CA GLY A 858 13.63 -11.40 43.46
C GLY A 858 14.45 -11.97 42.29
N ILE A 859 13.83 -12.32 41.17
CA ILE A 859 14.52 -12.85 39.99
C ILE A 859 15.33 -11.73 39.33
N PRO A 860 16.63 -11.92 39.03
CA PRO A 860 17.46 -10.91 38.36
C PRO A 860 16.98 -10.64 36.93
N MET A 861 17.17 -9.41 36.46
CA MET A 861 17.16 -9.12 35.03
C MET A 861 18.50 -9.54 34.38
N LEU A 862 18.49 -9.79 33.07
CA LEU A 862 19.74 -9.89 32.31
C LEU A 862 20.52 -8.56 32.43
N PRO A 863 21.82 -8.57 32.81
CA PRO A 863 22.58 -7.34 32.98
C PRO A 863 22.68 -6.52 31.69
N ASN A 864 22.13 -5.31 31.71
CA ASN A 864 22.12 -4.42 30.56
C ASN A 864 23.45 -3.66 30.47
N GLU A 865 24.07 -3.62 29.30
CA GLU A 865 25.28 -2.82 29.06
C GLU A 865 24.98 -1.73 28.02
N ALA A 866 25.12 -0.47 28.44
CA ALA A 866 24.72 0.69 27.68
C ALA A 866 25.65 0.95 26.47
N PRO A 867 25.14 1.60 25.40
CA PRO A 867 25.97 2.10 24.31
C PRO A 867 27.05 3.06 24.80
N LYS A 868 28.24 2.97 24.19
CA LYS A 868 29.42 3.79 24.55
C LYS A 868 29.32 5.23 24.07
N VAL A 869 29.80 6.16 24.89
CA VAL A 869 30.01 7.59 24.58
C VAL A 869 31.51 7.86 24.48
N GLY A 870 31.95 8.71 23.55
CA GLY A 870 33.36 9.02 23.32
C GLY A 870 33.81 10.35 23.91
N LEU A 871 35.08 10.49 24.26
CA LEU A 871 35.75 11.76 24.56
C LEU A 871 36.97 11.91 23.63
N GLN A 872 37.16 13.10 23.06
CA GLN A 872 38.30 13.45 22.20
C GLN A 872 38.94 14.77 22.63
N LEU A 873 40.24 14.94 22.39
CA LEU A 873 40.93 16.22 22.55
C LEU A 873 40.93 16.94 21.19
N ALA A 874 40.07 17.94 21.03
CA ALA A 874 39.94 18.68 19.77
C ALA A 874 41.04 19.76 19.66
N PRO A 875 41.75 19.87 18.52
CA PRO A 875 42.73 20.94 18.29
C PRO A 875 42.09 22.30 18.01
N ASP A 876 42.84 23.37 18.23
CA ASP A 876 42.57 24.68 17.63
C ASP A 876 42.87 24.61 16.11
N LEU A 877 42.05 25.22 15.26
CA LEU A 877 42.28 25.30 13.81
C LEU A 877 42.80 26.69 13.43
N ALA A 878 43.96 26.78 12.76
CA ALA A 878 44.59 28.05 12.42
C ALA A 878 45.04 28.18 10.95
N TRP A 879 44.93 29.40 10.41
CA TRP A 879 45.44 29.79 9.09
C TRP A 879 45.84 31.26 9.03
N ASN A 880 46.67 31.60 8.05
CA ASN A 880 46.91 32.99 7.65
C ASN A 880 46.09 33.30 6.39
N LYS A 881 45.72 34.57 6.20
CA LYS A 881 45.10 35.07 4.96
C LYS A 881 46.02 36.10 4.32
N VAL A 882 46.46 35.86 3.08
CA VAL A 882 47.57 36.60 2.45
C VAL A 882 47.29 37.03 1.00
N ASP A 883 48.09 37.96 0.48
CA ASP A 883 48.09 38.35 -0.94
C ASP A 883 48.60 37.19 -1.82
N GLY A 884 47.93 36.94 -2.94
CA GLY A 884 48.28 35.87 -3.87
C GLY A 884 49.67 36.02 -4.50
N LEU A 885 50.15 37.26 -4.66
CA LEU A 885 51.47 37.59 -5.21
C LEU A 885 52.55 37.77 -4.12
N ASP A 886 52.16 37.98 -2.87
CA ASP A 886 53.07 38.19 -1.74
C ASP A 886 52.51 37.54 -0.47
N SER A 887 52.96 36.32 -0.16
CA SER A 887 52.53 35.60 1.03
C SER A 887 53.11 36.12 2.34
N SER A 888 54.03 37.11 2.32
CA SER A 888 54.46 37.80 3.54
C SER A 888 53.43 38.83 4.03
N LYS A 889 52.52 39.25 3.13
CA LYS A 889 51.54 40.30 3.36
C LYS A 889 50.18 39.70 3.76
N LEU A 890 49.89 39.79 5.06
CA LEU A 890 48.59 39.45 5.64
C LEU A 890 47.48 40.41 5.15
N LEU A 891 46.26 39.90 5.01
CA LEU A 891 45.09 40.62 4.53
C LEU A 891 43.95 40.60 5.55
N ALA A 892 43.70 41.76 6.15
CA ALA A 892 42.66 41.96 7.16
C ALA A 892 41.23 42.01 6.60
N GLY A 893 40.25 41.67 7.43
CA GLY A 893 38.82 41.93 7.20
C GLY A 893 38.09 40.90 6.33
N SER A 894 38.67 39.70 6.17
CA SER A 894 37.98 38.56 5.55
C SER A 894 36.95 37.93 6.51
N GLU A 895 35.90 37.35 5.94
CA GLU A 895 34.91 36.56 6.69
C GLU A 895 34.73 35.20 6.04
N TRP A 896 34.49 34.18 6.85
CA TRP A 896 34.51 32.78 6.48
C TRP A 896 33.31 32.03 7.05
N THR A 897 33.02 30.87 6.46
CA THR A 897 32.07 29.88 6.96
C THR A 897 32.73 28.51 6.95
N LEU A 898 32.91 27.93 8.14
CA LEU A 898 33.46 26.58 8.33
C LEU A 898 32.33 25.57 8.50
N THR A 899 32.24 24.60 7.58
CA THR A 899 31.13 23.63 7.48
C THR A 899 31.66 22.20 7.56
N PRO A 900 31.14 21.31 8.44
CA PRO A 900 31.57 19.92 8.49
C PRO A 900 31.09 19.14 7.27
N VAL A 901 31.99 18.38 6.65
CA VAL A 901 31.70 17.51 5.51
C VAL A 901 31.36 16.12 6.04
N VAL A 902 30.07 15.88 6.24
CA VAL A 902 29.54 14.58 6.67
C VAL A 902 29.29 13.66 5.47
N VAL A 903 29.61 12.38 5.63
CA VAL A 903 29.14 11.33 4.70
C VAL A 903 27.64 11.12 4.96
N ALA A 904 26.85 10.86 3.92
CA ALA A 904 25.40 10.67 4.06
C ALA A 904 25.07 9.57 5.09
N GLY A 905 24.29 9.93 6.12
CA GLY A 905 23.92 9.05 7.23
C GLY A 905 24.87 9.08 8.44
N ALA A 906 26.04 9.74 8.36
CA ALA A 906 26.89 9.97 9.53
C ALA A 906 26.38 11.16 10.37
N PRO A 907 26.44 11.10 11.71
CA PRO A 907 26.14 12.25 12.56
C PRO A 907 27.19 13.35 12.36
N ALA A 908 26.75 14.61 12.39
CA ALA A 908 27.66 15.74 12.40
C ALA A 908 28.46 15.83 13.72
N PRO A 909 29.67 16.42 13.72
CA PRO A 909 30.38 16.74 14.95
C PRO A 909 29.52 17.62 15.88
N ALA A 910 29.63 17.41 17.19
CA ALA A 910 28.84 18.15 18.17
C ALA A 910 29.05 19.68 18.08
N GLY A 911 28.04 20.43 18.54
CA GLY A 911 28.01 21.89 18.50
C GLY A 911 27.26 22.49 17.30
N THR A 912 27.20 23.82 17.24
CA THR A 912 26.49 24.56 16.20
C THR A 912 27.34 24.67 14.94
N TRP A 913 26.76 24.29 13.80
CA TRP A 913 27.39 24.36 12.47
C TRP A 913 26.39 24.88 11.42
N PRO A 914 26.86 25.57 10.35
CA PRO A 914 28.25 25.97 10.13
C PRO A 914 28.68 27.12 11.07
N LYS A 915 29.99 27.30 11.26
CA LYS A 915 30.55 28.39 12.07
C LYS A 915 30.94 29.57 11.18
N THR A 916 30.28 30.72 11.34
CA THR A 916 30.70 31.99 10.72
C THR A 916 31.87 32.58 11.50
N ILE A 917 33.00 32.84 10.82
CA ILE A 917 34.24 33.32 11.43
C ILE A 917 34.59 34.66 10.78
N VAL A 918 34.58 35.73 11.57
CA VAL A 918 34.97 37.09 11.17
C VAL A 918 36.37 37.35 11.70
N ASP A 919 37.25 37.95 10.89
CA ASP A 919 38.59 38.41 11.31
C ASP A 919 38.48 39.27 12.58
N CYS A 920 39.13 38.85 13.66
CA CYS A 920 39.12 39.59 14.92
C CYS A 920 39.79 40.96 14.78
N GLY A 921 40.93 41.03 14.08
CA GLY A 921 41.71 42.25 13.81
C GLY A 921 42.30 42.99 15.03
N GLN A 922 41.73 42.85 16.22
CA GLN A 922 42.19 43.49 17.44
C GLN A 922 41.61 42.80 18.69
N ALA A 923 42.42 42.61 19.73
CA ALA A 923 41.90 42.15 21.02
C ALA A 923 40.94 43.17 21.68
N PRO A 924 39.92 42.72 22.44
CA PRO A 924 39.56 41.32 22.71
C PRO A 924 38.66 40.70 21.62
N CYS A 925 38.97 39.47 21.19
CA CYS A 925 38.20 38.76 20.17
C CYS A 925 36.88 38.19 20.73
N THR A 926 35.75 38.57 20.12
CA THR A 926 34.39 38.17 20.55
C THR A 926 33.73 37.13 19.64
N GLY A 927 34.28 36.89 18.44
CA GLY A 927 33.81 35.89 17.50
C GLY A 927 34.51 34.53 17.66
N PRO A 928 34.22 33.55 16.77
CA PRO A 928 34.90 32.26 16.77
C PRO A 928 36.38 32.30 16.41
N ASP A 929 36.85 33.41 15.83
CA ASP A 929 38.28 33.72 15.72
C ASP A 929 38.83 34.23 17.06
N GLN A 930 40.03 33.76 17.43
CA GLN A 930 40.71 34.01 18.69
C GLN A 930 42.21 34.32 18.48
N ASP A 931 42.62 34.77 17.29
CA ASP A 931 43.90 35.45 17.06
C ASP A 931 43.65 36.96 16.84
N PRO A 932 44.20 37.87 17.67
CA PRO A 932 43.96 39.31 17.51
C PRO A 932 44.84 39.97 16.43
N ALA A 933 45.67 39.23 15.69
CA ALA A 933 46.49 39.77 14.61
C ALA A 933 45.71 39.81 13.28
N PRO A 934 45.53 40.98 12.63
CA PRO A 934 44.75 41.10 11.39
C PRO A 934 45.19 40.13 10.28
N GLY A 935 44.22 39.43 9.69
CA GLY A 935 44.48 38.42 8.65
C GLY A 935 45.10 37.12 9.17
N LYS A 936 45.16 36.89 10.48
CA LYS A 936 45.40 35.57 11.09
C LYS A 936 44.14 35.08 11.75
N PHE A 937 43.99 33.76 11.80
CA PHE A 937 42.80 33.12 12.32
C PHE A 937 43.16 31.97 13.25
N ARG A 938 42.44 31.87 14.38
CA ARG A 938 42.49 30.71 15.28
C ARG A 938 41.10 30.39 15.80
N VAL A 939 40.49 29.32 15.29
CA VAL A 939 39.19 28.82 15.72
C VAL A 939 39.39 27.73 16.76
N VAL A 940 38.95 27.99 17.99
CA VAL A 940 39.19 27.10 19.13
C VAL A 940 38.35 25.82 19.05
N GLY A 941 38.95 24.69 19.40
CA GLY A 941 38.26 23.41 19.60
C GLY A 941 37.46 22.92 18.37
N VAL A 942 38.15 22.64 17.27
CA VAL A 942 37.57 22.04 16.06
C VAL A 942 37.73 20.51 16.12
N PRO A 943 36.64 19.73 16.14
CA PRO A 943 36.69 18.26 16.11
C PRO A 943 37.52 17.68 14.95
N TRP A 944 38.04 16.47 15.14
CA TRP A 944 38.65 15.69 14.07
C TRP A 944 37.64 15.38 12.97
N GLY A 945 37.98 15.62 11.70
CA GLY A 945 37.04 15.45 10.58
C GLY A 945 37.39 16.23 9.32
N SER A 946 36.54 16.10 8.30
CA SER A 946 36.62 16.88 7.05
C SER A 946 35.73 18.11 7.11
N TYR A 947 36.20 19.23 6.55
CA TYR A 947 35.53 20.52 6.60
C TYR A 947 35.69 21.29 5.27
N ASP A 948 34.69 22.08 4.92
CA ASP A 948 34.78 23.15 3.92
C ASP A 948 34.94 24.49 4.64
N LEU A 949 36.09 25.14 4.45
CA LEU A 949 36.36 26.52 4.85
C LEU A 949 36.10 27.43 3.65
N ARG A 950 34.92 28.03 3.59
CA ARG A 950 34.51 28.93 2.50
C ARG A 950 34.72 30.38 2.90
N GLU A 951 35.43 31.17 2.09
CA GLU A 951 35.39 32.63 2.26
C GLU A 951 34.00 33.14 1.84
N THR A 952 33.39 33.98 2.67
CA THR A 952 32.10 34.65 2.40
C THR A 952 32.26 36.14 2.14
N LYS A 953 33.40 36.72 2.50
CA LYS A 953 33.76 38.12 2.22
C LYS A 953 35.28 38.24 2.06
N ALA A 954 35.72 38.73 0.91
CA ALA A 954 37.12 38.99 0.65
C ALA A 954 37.61 40.25 1.38
N PRO A 955 38.92 40.35 1.69
CA PRO A 955 39.56 41.60 2.09
C PRO A 955 39.32 42.71 1.06
N ALA A 956 39.29 43.97 1.52
CA ALA A 956 39.02 45.10 0.64
C ALA A 956 40.01 45.18 -0.54
N GLY A 957 39.50 45.21 -1.76
CA GLY A 957 40.30 45.25 -3.00
C GLY A 957 40.69 43.89 -3.59
N TYR A 958 40.19 42.78 -3.04
CA TYR A 958 40.46 41.42 -3.55
C TYR A 958 39.19 40.75 -4.08
N VAL A 959 39.39 39.78 -4.99
CA VAL A 959 38.31 38.92 -5.49
C VAL A 959 37.91 37.90 -4.42
N LEU A 960 36.61 37.59 -4.34
CA LEU A 960 36.06 36.52 -3.50
C LEU A 960 36.12 35.19 -4.26
N PRO A 961 36.79 34.14 -3.75
CA PRO A 961 36.77 32.81 -4.35
C PRO A 961 35.35 32.21 -4.39
N THR A 962 35.02 31.48 -5.45
CA THR A 962 33.75 30.73 -5.55
C THR A 962 33.76 29.49 -4.65
N ASP A 963 34.91 28.81 -4.64
CA ASP A 963 35.08 27.44 -4.16
C ASP A 963 35.66 27.42 -2.72
N PRO A 964 35.24 26.47 -1.87
CA PRO A 964 35.76 26.34 -0.51
C PRO A 964 37.14 25.67 -0.46
N VAL A 965 37.92 26.00 0.57
CA VAL A 965 39.12 25.25 0.92
C VAL A 965 38.70 23.98 1.68
N ARG A 966 38.88 22.81 1.07
CA ARG A 966 38.66 21.51 1.71
C ARG A 966 39.80 21.20 2.69
N VAL A 967 39.47 21.11 3.98
CA VAL A 967 40.42 20.82 5.08
C VAL A 967 40.09 19.46 5.68
N VAL A 968 41.11 18.67 6.05
CA VAL A 968 40.95 17.43 6.81
C VAL A 968 41.71 17.58 8.13
N VAL A 969 41.00 17.95 9.19
CA VAL A 969 41.56 18.10 10.54
C VAL A 969 41.86 16.72 11.09
N GLY A 970 43.15 16.40 11.18
CA GLY A 970 43.68 15.09 11.55
C GLY A 970 45.13 15.18 12.04
N PRO A 971 45.81 14.05 12.32
CA PRO A 971 47.18 14.07 12.87
C PRO A 971 48.20 14.74 11.93
N GLY A 972 48.04 14.59 10.61
CA GLY A 972 48.91 15.19 9.60
C GLY A 972 48.64 16.69 9.43
N GLY A 973 49.36 17.53 10.19
CA GLY A 973 49.18 18.99 10.23
C GLY A 973 49.06 19.58 11.64
N LEU A 974 49.07 18.72 12.66
CA LEU A 974 49.00 19.09 14.07
C LEU A 974 50.36 19.54 14.64
N ASP A 975 50.42 20.77 15.14
CA ASP A 975 51.42 21.21 16.12
C ASP A 975 51.07 20.60 17.48
N ALA A 976 51.72 19.49 17.83
CA ALA A 976 51.47 18.76 19.07
C ALA A 976 51.88 19.52 20.35
N ALA A 977 52.69 20.58 20.24
CA ALA A 977 53.10 21.40 21.38
C ALA A 977 52.05 22.48 21.70
N GLY A 978 51.47 23.10 20.67
CA GLY A 978 50.34 24.03 20.81
C GLY A 978 48.96 23.36 20.88
N TRP A 979 48.85 22.11 20.42
CA TRP A 979 47.58 21.45 20.06
C TRP A 979 46.78 22.21 18.99
N ILE A 980 47.50 22.72 17.97
CA ILE A 980 46.95 23.55 16.89
C ILE A 980 47.14 22.84 15.55
N TYR A 981 46.06 22.57 14.82
CA TYR A 981 46.11 22.16 13.42
C TYR A 981 46.31 23.39 12.53
N ARG A 982 47.39 23.43 11.73
CA ARG A 982 47.65 24.57 10.82
C ARG A 982 47.35 24.21 9.37
N ILE A 983 46.45 24.97 8.75
CA ILE A 983 46.15 24.87 7.30
C ILE A 983 47.30 25.49 6.48
N GLY A 984 47.92 26.55 6.99
CA GLY A 984 48.91 27.35 6.27
C GLY A 984 48.33 28.68 5.76
N ASP A 985 48.79 29.11 4.59
CA ASP A 985 48.40 30.40 3.98
C ASP A 985 47.27 30.22 2.96
N VAL A 986 46.12 30.86 3.19
CA VAL A 986 45.04 30.97 2.20
C VAL A 986 45.20 32.30 1.44
N LYS A 987 45.09 32.26 0.10
CA LYS A 987 45.47 33.37 -0.79
C LYS A 987 44.28 33.98 -1.52
N ASN A 988 44.24 35.31 -1.69
CA ASN A 988 43.37 35.96 -2.69
C ASN A 988 44.15 36.79 -3.70
N VAL A 989 43.58 36.89 -4.91
CA VAL A 989 44.05 37.76 -6.00
C VAL A 989 43.26 39.07 -6.04
N LYS A 990 43.85 40.09 -6.67
CA LYS A 990 43.16 41.35 -7.01
C LYS A 990 42.39 41.21 -8.33
N PRO A 991 41.36 42.04 -8.59
CA PRO A 991 40.70 42.09 -9.90
C PRO A 991 41.68 42.41 -11.04
N GLY A 992 41.38 41.90 -12.24
CA GLY A 992 42.09 42.26 -13.47
C GLY A 992 41.47 43.46 -14.20
N VAL A 993 42.20 44.02 -15.15
CA VAL A 993 41.78 45.15 -15.98
C VAL A 993 42.12 44.90 -17.45
N ASP A 994 41.50 45.64 -18.35
CA ASP A 994 41.74 45.48 -19.78
C ASP A 994 43.03 46.22 -20.20
N VAL A 995 43.78 45.66 -21.15
CA VAL A 995 45.07 46.18 -21.64
C VAL A 995 45.02 46.31 -23.16
N SER A 996 45.43 47.46 -23.71
CA SER A 996 45.33 47.72 -25.15
C SER A 996 46.53 48.47 -25.75
N TRP A 997 46.79 48.22 -27.03
CA TRP A 997 47.83 48.90 -27.81
C TRP A 997 47.48 48.98 -29.30
N GLU A 998 48.23 49.78 -30.05
CA GLU A 998 48.11 49.88 -31.50
C GLU A 998 49.47 49.60 -32.16
N LYS A 999 49.50 48.83 -33.24
CA LYS A 999 50.69 48.62 -34.07
C LYS A 999 50.70 49.63 -35.20
N VAL A 1000 51.76 50.45 -35.29
CA VAL A 1000 51.89 51.47 -36.35
C VAL A 1000 53.24 51.47 -37.06
N ASP A 1001 53.30 52.18 -38.18
CA ASP A 1001 54.50 52.63 -38.89
C ASP A 1001 54.95 54.05 -38.42
N PRO A 1002 56.10 54.58 -38.90
CA PRO A 1002 56.58 55.92 -38.53
C PRO A 1002 55.77 57.09 -39.14
N GLN A 1003 54.64 56.79 -39.79
CA GLN A 1003 53.63 57.74 -40.29
C GLN A 1003 52.29 57.55 -39.55
N HIS A 1004 52.30 56.84 -38.41
CA HIS A 1004 51.15 56.50 -37.57
C HIS A 1004 50.03 55.73 -38.29
N GLN A 1005 50.31 55.09 -39.42
CA GLN A 1005 49.37 54.19 -40.10
C GLN A 1005 49.38 52.82 -39.43
N ARG A 1006 48.21 52.18 -39.35
CA ARG A 1006 48.02 50.90 -38.65
C ARG A 1006 48.63 49.75 -39.46
N LEU A 1007 49.35 48.85 -38.77
CA LEU A 1007 50.01 47.71 -39.38
C LEU A 1007 49.37 46.39 -38.95
N ALA A 1008 48.80 45.68 -39.91
CA ALA A 1008 48.18 44.37 -39.72
C ALA A 1008 49.20 43.24 -39.59
N GLY A 1009 48.85 42.20 -38.81
CA GLY A 1009 49.54 40.92 -38.77
C GLY A 1009 50.75 40.86 -37.86
N SER A 1010 50.81 41.70 -36.81
CA SER A 1010 51.77 41.51 -35.72
C SER A 1010 51.30 40.43 -34.73
N GLU A 1011 52.25 39.70 -34.16
CA GLU A 1011 52.02 38.73 -33.08
C GLU A 1011 52.86 39.11 -31.87
N TRP A 1012 52.37 38.80 -30.67
CA TRP A 1012 52.97 39.21 -29.41
C TRP A 1012 52.86 38.14 -28.33
N ASP A 1013 53.80 38.15 -27.39
CA ASP A 1013 53.70 37.43 -26.12
C ASP A 1013 53.63 38.46 -24.97
N LEU A 1014 52.58 38.40 -24.16
CA LEU A 1014 52.53 39.11 -22.89
C LEU A 1014 53.06 38.18 -21.79
N VAL A 1015 54.28 38.44 -21.33
CA VAL A 1015 55.01 37.61 -20.34
C VAL A 1015 54.99 38.31 -18.97
N PRO A 1016 54.49 37.69 -17.89
CA PRO A 1016 54.57 38.25 -16.54
C PRO A 1016 56.02 38.26 -16.04
N VAL A 1017 56.45 39.38 -15.43
CA VAL A 1017 57.81 39.58 -14.92
C VAL A 1017 57.82 40.02 -13.46
N ASP A 1018 58.94 39.76 -12.78
CA ASP A 1018 59.23 40.33 -11.46
C ASP A 1018 59.60 41.82 -11.54
N GLY A 1019 59.77 42.46 -10.38
CA GLY A 1019 60.17 43.87 -10.28
C GLY A 1019 61.59 44.19 -10.79
N ALA A 1020 62.38 43.18 -11.20
CA ALA A 1020 63.65 43.35 -11.90
C ALA A 1020 63.51 43.20 -13.43
N GLY A 1021 62.36 42.73 -13.93
CA GLY A 1021 62.09 42.46 -15.34
C GLY A 1021 62.39 41.01 -15.76
N THR A 1022 62.56 40.09 -14.82
CA THR A 1022 62.79 38.65 -15.09
C THR A 1022 61.46 37.93 -15.25
N PRO A 1023 61.26 37.07 -16.28
CA PRO A 1023 60.04 36.25 -16.40
C PRO A 1023 59.77 35.41 -15.14
N ILE A 1024 58.54 35.49 -14.62
CA ILE A 1024 58.15 34.73 -13.41
C ILE A 1024 58.10 33.24 -13.74
N ALA A 1025 58.86 32.44 -13.00
CA ALA A 1025 58.89 30.99 -13.17
C ALA A 1025 57.51 30.37 -12.92
N GLY A 1026 56.93 29.73 -13.95
CA GLY A 1026 55.57 29.18 -13.91
C GLY A 1026 54.45 30.19 -14.19
N GLY A 1027 54.77 31.45 -14.53
CA GLY A 1027 53.79 32.44 -14.95
C GLY A 1027 53.22 32.14 -16.35
N THR A 1028 51.89 32.29 -16.50
CA THR A 1028 51.21 32.08 -17.79
C THR A 1028 51.58 33.17 -18.80
N VAL A 1029 52.21 32.78 -19.90
CA VAL A 1029 52.40 33.65 -21.07
C VAL A 1029 51.12 33.70 -21.89
N VAL A 1030 50.68 34.90 -22.29
CA VAL A 1030 49.53 35.07 -23.19
C VAL A 1030 50.04 35.34 -24.60
N HIS A 1031 49.83 34.38 -25.51
CA HIS A 1031 50.16 34.50 -26.93
C HIS A 1031 49.03 35.22 -27.68
N VAL A 1032 49.36 36.31 -28.35
CA VAL A 1032 48.41 37.26 -28.96
C VAL A 1032 48.65 37.36 -30.46
N THR A 1033 47.57 37.36 -31.24
CA THR A 1033 47.59 37.48 -32.70
C THR A 1033 46.53 38.49 -33.12
N ASP A 1034 46.89 39.43 -34.00
CA ASP A 1034 46.06 40.52 -34.52
C ASP A 1034 44.67 40.03 -35.00
N CYS A 1035 43.60 40.41 -34.30
CA CYS A 1035 42.26 40.00 -34.68
C CYS A 1035 41.69 40.87 -35.81
N VAL A 1036 41.93 40.51 -37.06
CA VAL A 1036 41.30 41.20 -38.21
C VAL A 1036 39.93 40.59 -38.53
N GLN A 1037 38.84 41.22 -38.07
CA GLN A 1037 37.47 40.72 -38.20
C GLN A 1037 36.43 41.82 -38.51
N GLN A 1038 35.20 41.43 -38.87
CA GLN A 1038 34.10 42.41 -39.06
C GLN A 1038 33.44 42.86 -37.75
N SER A 1039 33.64 42.13 -36.64
CA SER A 1039 33.15 42.51 -35.31
C SER A 1039 33.92 41.79 -34.21
N ALA A 1040 33.93 42.34 -32.99
CA ALA A 1040 34.63 41.76 -31.84
C ALA A 1040 34.14 40.34 -31.47
N ALA A 1041 32.93 39.95 -31.88
CA ALA A 1041 32.41 38.60 -31.69
C ALA A 1041 33.07 37.54 -32.60
N GLY A 1042 33.79 37.97 -33.64
CA GLY A 1042 34.64 37.11 -34.45
C GLY A 1042 36.03 36.84 -33.84
N CYS A 1043 36.40 37.57 -32.78
CA CYS A 1043 37.68 37.41 -32.11
C CYS A 1043 37.61 36.28 -31.07
N LEU A 1044 38.23 35.15 -31.41
CA LEU A 1044 38.29 33.94 -30.56
C LEU A 1044 39.65 33.76 -29.86
N GLY A 1045 40.60 34.66 -30.10
CA GLY A 1045 41.92 34.69 -29.43
C GLY A 1045 41.95 35.66 -28.25
N PRO A 1046 43.12 35.86 -27.61
CA PRO A 1046 43.26 36.79 -26.49
C PRO A 1046 43.13 38.27 -26.85
N ASP A 1047 43.25 38.61 -28.14
CA ASP A 1047 42.90 39.92 -28.67
C ASP A 1047 41.41 39.98 -29.01
N ALA A 1048 40.72 41.01 -28.52
CA ALA A 1048 39.28 41.25 -28.68
C ALA A 1048 38.92 42.56 -29.40
N ASP A 1049 39.88 43.28 -30.03
CA ASP A 1049 39.60 44.38 -30.95
C ASP A 1049 39.62 43.86 -32.40
N PRO A 1050 38.53 43.99 -33.18
CA PRO A 1050 38.46 43.42 -34.53
C PRO A 1050 39.17 44.23 -35.63
N ALA A 1051 39.74 45.40 -35.29
CA ALA A 1051 40.32 46.32 -36.26
C ALA A 1051 41.84 46.15 -36.36
N ALA A 1052 42.32 45.80 -37.56
CA ALA A 1052 43.71 45.46 -37.83
C ALA A 1052 44.75 46.43 -37.23
N GLY A 1053 45.75 45.89 -36.55
CA GLY A 1053 46.77 46.66 -35.85
C GLY A 1053 46.26 47.35 -34.59
N LYS A 1054 45.15 46.88 -34.00
CA LYS A 1054 44.71 47.22 -32.64
C LYS A 1054 44.63 45.95 -31.83
N PHE A 1055 44.87 46.07 -30.53
CA PHE A 1055 44.89 44.94 -29.62
C PHE A 1055 44.13 45.31 -28.34
N LEU A 1056 43.28 44.40 -27.86
CA LEU A 1056 42.55 44.52 -26.59
C LEU A 1056 42.52 43.17 -25.85
N LEU A 1057 43.37 43.01 -24.86
CA LEU A 1057 43.30 41.92 -23.89
C LEU A 1057 42.36 42.33 -22.76
N ARG A 1058 41.49 41.41 -22.31
CA ARG A 1058 40.56 41.67 -21.21
C ARG A 1058 40.98 41.00 -19.91
N GLN A 1059 40.69 41.65 -18.78
CA GLN A 1059 40.89 41.09 -17.43
C GLN A 1059 42.31 40.59 -17.15
N VAL A 1060 43.33 41.28 -17.68
CA VAL A 1060 44.74 41.02 -17.34
C VAL A 1060 44.94 41.30 -15.85
N PRO A 1061 45.50 40.36 -15.05
CA PRO A 1061 45.76 40.58 -13.64
C PRO A 1061 46.68 41.77 -13.35
N VAL A 1062 46.56 42.35 -12.15
CA VAL A 1062 47.52 43.35 -11.64
C VAL A 1062 48.91 42.72 -11.49
N GLY A 1063 49.92 43.32 -12.12
CA GLY A 1063 51.30 42.83 -12.17
C GLY A 1063 52.15 43.57 -13.21
N ASP A 1064 53.45 43.30 -13.24
CA ASP A 1064 54.36 43.80 -14.28
C ASP A 1064 54.52 42.77 -15.39
N TYR A 1065 54.56 43.25 -16.64
CA TYR A 1065 54.65 42.42 -17.83
C TYR A 1065 55.65 42.97 -18.85
N HIS A 1066 56.26 42.07 -19.61
CA HIS A 1066 56.95 42.36 -20.86
C HIS A 1066 56.07 41.92 -22.03
N LEU A 1067 55.61 42.89 -22.82
CA LEU A 1067 54.95 42.69 -24.10
C LEU A 1067 56.04 42.58 -25.18
N ILE A 1068 56.29 41.35 -25.64
CA ILE A 1068 57.33 40.99 -26.61
C ILE A 1068 56.66 40.85 -27.98
N GLU A 1069 57.08 41.60 -28.99
CA GLU A 1069 56.68 41.28 -30.36
C GLU A 1069 57.30 39.92 -30.72
N THR A 1070 56.50 38.95 -31.15
CA THR A 1070 56.96 37.63 -31.62
C THR A 1070 57.08 37.59 -33.14
N ARG A 1071 56.16 38.25 -33.85
CA ARG A 1071 56.22 38.46 -35.31
C ARG A 1071 55.91 39.91 -35.68
N ALA A 1072 56.77 40.50 -36.50
CA ALA A 1072 56.56 41.83 -37.07
C ALA A 1072 55.57 41.80 -38.24
N PRO A 1073 54.86 42.92 -38.53
CA PRO A 1073 54.10 43.08 -39.76
C PRO A 1073 54.95 42.86 -41.03
N ALA A 1074 54.33 42.42 -42.11
CA ALA A 1074 55.04 42.10 -43.36
C ALA A 1074 55.78 43.32 -43.92
N GLY A 1075 57.10 43.19 -44.11
CA GLY A 1075 57.98 44.27 -44.59
C GLY A 1075 58.59 45.15 -43.48
N PHE A 1076 58.29 44.90 -42.21
CA PHE A 1076 58.80 45.66 -41.07
C PHE A 1076 59.83 44.87 -40.25
N ALA A 1077 60.79 45.58 -39.67
CA ALA A 1077 61.77 45.01 -38.76
C ALA A 1077 61.10 44.68 -37.42
N LYS A 1078 61.51 43.55 -36.82
CA LYS A 1078 61.03 43.11 -35.50
C LYS A 1078 61.64 43.93 -34.37
N LEU A 1079 60.86 44.26 -33.35
CA LEU A 1079 61.33 44.93 -32.14
C LEU A 1079 62.44 44.13 -31.45
N THR A 1080 63.54 44.81 -31.11
CA THR A 1080 64.72 44.21 -30.47
C THR A 1080 64.66 44.22 -28.94
N ALA A 1081 63.62 44.80 -28.35
CA ALA A 1081 63.41 44.90 -26.90
C ALA A 1081 61.91 44.77 -26.57
N PRO A 1082 61.54 44.22 -25.39
CA PRO A 1082 60.17 44.18 -24.92
C PRO A 1082 59.63 45.58 -24.59
N VAL A 1083 58.33 45.79 -24.82
CA VAL A 1083 57.60 46.93 -24.26
C VAL A 1083 57.20 46.58 -22.84
N LYS A 1084 57.50 47.45 -21.88
CA LYS A 1084 57.13 47.25 -20.47
C LYS A 1084 55.68 47.68 -20.23
N VAL A 1085 54.89 46.82 -19.61
CA VAL A 1085 53.47 47.04 -19.32
C VAL A 1085 53.22 46.76 -17.84
N THR A 1086 53.08 47.82 -17.05
CA THR A 1086 52.67 47.73 -15.64
C THR A 1086 51.15 47.80 -15.56
N VAL A 1087 50.52 46.72 -15.10
CA VAL A 1087 49.08 46.64 -14.87
C VAL A 1087 48.78 46.95 -13.41
N ALA A 1088 48.30 48.17 -13.14
CA ALA A 1088 48.11 48.67 -11.78
C ALA A 1088 46.73 49.32 -11.56
N GLY A 1089 46.16 49.10 -10.37
CA GLY A 1089 44.87 49.66 -9.98
C GLY A 1089 43.67 48.94 -10.59
N THR A 1090 42.61 49.69 -10.89
CA THR A 1090 41.32 49.19 -11.42
C THR A 1090 40.93 49.84 -12.75
N THR A 1091 41.86 50.60 -13.36
CA THR A 1091 41.69 51.27 -14.65
C THR A 1091 42.35 50.48 -15.77
N ALA A 1092 41.71 50.43 -16.95
CA ALA A 1092 42.29 49.83 -18.14
C ALA A 1092 43.59 50.53 -18.56
N VAL A 1093 44.55 49.77 -19.08
CA VAL A 1093 45.92 50.22 -19.40
C VAL A 1093 46.09 50.31 -20.92
N ALA A 1094 46.06 51.52 -21.45
CA ALA A 1094 46.49 51.79 -22.82
C ALA A 1094 48.01 51.95 -22.86
N VAL A 1095 48.71 50.98 -23.45
CA VAL A 1095 50.16 51.02 -23.71
C VAL A 1095 50.49 52.07 -24.79
N GLY A 1096 49.52 52.38 -25.66
CA GLY A 1096 49.63 53.39 -26.71
C GLY A 1096 50.01 52.80 -28.07
N GLN A 1097 50.62 53.64 -28.92
CA GLN A 1097 51.09 53.22 -30.24
C GLN A 1097 52.52 52.69 -30.16
N ILE A 1098 52.74 51.51 -30.77
CA ILE A 1098 54.05 50.87 -30.85
C ILE A 1098 54.48 50.87 -32.33
N GLU A 1099 55.47 51.69 -32.66
CA GLU A 1099 56.03 51.87 -34.02
C GLU A 1099 56.96 50.70 -34.41
N ASN A 1100 56.95 50.26 -35.67
CA ASN A 1100 58.07 49.53 -36.26
C ASN A 1100 58.64 50.30 -37.45
N ARG A 1101 59.96 50.20 -37.64
CA ARG A 1101 60.66 50.67 -38.83
C ARG A 1101 60.51 49.67 -39.98
N GLN A 1102 60.25 50.17 -41.19
CA GLN A 1102 60.24 49.37 -42.42
C GLN A 1102 61.65 48.84 -42.74
N ILE A 1103 61.76 47.65 -43.34
CA ILE A 1103 63.07 47.08 -43.71
C ILE A 1103 63.63 47.82 -44.94
N ASP A 1104 64.76 48.50 -44.76
CA ASP A 1104 65.51 49.13 -45.85
C ASP A 1104 66.09 48.06 -46.80
N VAL A 1105 65.58 47.98 -48.03
CA VAL A 1105 66.05 47.02 -49.05
C VAL A 1105 67.23 47.62 -49.84
N PRO A 1106 68.43 47.00 -49.84
CA PRO A 1106 69.56 47.50 -50.61
C PRO A 1106 69.29 47.44 -52.12
N VAL A 1107 69.39 48.58 -52.81
CA VAL A 1107 69.19 48.66 -54.26
C VAL A 1107 70.44 48.15 -54.99
N LEU A 1108 70.36 46.95 -55.56
CA LEU A 1108 71.42 46.40 -56.42
C LEU A 1108 71.29 46.94 -57.86
N PRO A 1109 72.41 47.28 -58.53
CA PRO A 1109 72.39 47.78 -59.90
C PRO A 1109 72.04 46.68 -60.90
N LEU A 1110 71.46 47.07 -62.04
CA LEU A 1110 70.85 46.15 -63.00
C LEU A 1110 71.88 45.43 -63.89
N THR A 1111 72.32 44.24 -63.49
CA THR A 1111 72.95 43.25 -64.38
C THR A 1111 72.28 41.88 -64.21
N GLY A 1112 71.75 41.24 -65.25
CA GLY A 1112 71.56 41.68 -66.63
C GLY A 1112 70.72 40.66 -67.40
N GLY A 1113 70.36 40.95 -68.66
CA GLY A 1113 69.57 40.02 -69.46
C GLY A 1113 70.35 38.74 -69.80
N ILE A 1114 69.73 37.57 -69.58
CA ILE A 1114 69.80 36.33 -70.41
C ILE A 1114 68.99 35.22 -69.70
N GLY A 1115 69.19 35.01 -68.39
CA GLY A 1115 68.68 33.84 -67.67
C GLY A 1115 67.17 33.61 -67.76
N THR A 1116 66.35 34.56 -67.26
CA THR A 1116 64.89 34.37 -67.16
C THR A 1116 64.23 34.22 -68.54
N LEU A 1117 64.72 34.93 -69.56
CA LEU A 1117 64.22 34.81 -70.92
C LEU A 1117 64.53 33.41 -71.50
N VAL A 1118 65.72 32.86 -71.24
CA VAL A 1118 66.09 31.50 -71.66
C VAL A 1118 65.24 30.44 -70.96
N PHE A 1119 64.93 30.58 -69.67
CA PHE A 1119 64.06 29.61 -68.98
C PHE A 1119 62.59 29.72 -69.39
N SER A 1120 62.04 30.93 -69.61
CA SER A 1120 60.66 31.10 -70.08
C SER A 1120 60.48 30.66 -71.54
N ILE A 1121 61.39 31.04 -72.45
CA ILE A 1121 61.35 30.58 -73.85
C ILE A 1121 61.66 29.08 -73.93
N GLY A 1122 62.65 28.59 -73.17
CA GLY A 1122 63.03 27.18 -73.14
C GLY A 1122 61.92 26.27 -72.62
N GLY A 1123 61.27 26.64 -71.50
CA GLY A 1123 60.11 25.93 -70.96
C GLY A 1123 58.92 25.95 -71.93
N GLY A 1124 58.62 27.11 -72.53
CA GLY A 1124 57.57 27.24 -73.55
C GLY A 1124 57.82 26.39 -74.79
N LEU A 1125 59.06 26.39 -75.33
CA LEU A 1125 59.45 25.55 -76.45
C LEU A 1125 59.43 24.06 -76.09
N LEU A 1126 59.87 23.66 -74.89
CA LEU A 1126 59.84 22.26 -74.48
C LEU A 1126 58.40 21.73 -74.38
N ILE A 1127 57.48 22.53 -73.82
CA ILE A 1127 56.04 22.20 -73.76
C ILE A 1127 55.44 22.16 -75.18
N ALA A 1128 55.73 23.15 -76.03
CA ALA A 1128 55.23 23.21 -77.41
C ALA A 1128 55.76 22.05 -78.28
N VAL A 1129 57.04 21.69 -78.16
CA VAL A 1129 57.66 20.56 -78.86
C VAL A 1129 57.09 19.23 -78.33
N THR A 1130 56.87 19.09 -77.03
CA THR A 1130 56.25 17.88 -76.46
C THR A 1130 54.81 17.73 -76.95
N ALA A 1131 54.02 18.81 -76.94
CA ALA A 1131 52.66 18.82 -77.49
C ALA A 1131 52.65 18.51 -79.00
N PHE A 1132 53.56 19.12 -79.78
CA PHE A 1132 53.68 18.85 -81.22
C PHE A 1132 54.11 17.40 -81.51
N LEU A 1133 55.00 16.81 -80.70
CA LEU A 1133 55.39 15.41 -80.83
C LEU A 1133 54.25 14.45 -80.46
N VAL A 1134 53.45 14.76 -79.44
CA VAL A 1134 52.22 14.00 -79.10
C VAL A 1134 51.16 14.11 -80.20
N ILE A 1135 50.97 15.30 -80.77
CA ILE A 1135 50.07 15.52 -81.92
C ILE A 1135 50.59 14.79 -83.18
N ARG A 1136 51.92 14.74 -83.38
CA ARG A 1136 52.55 14.05 -84.51
C ARG A 1136 52.54 12.52 -84.38
N THR A 1137 52.68 11.98 -83.17
CA THR A 1137 52.56 10.51 -82.94
C THR A 1137 51.11 10.04 -82.97
N THR A 1138 50.16 10.83 -82.47
CA THR A 1138 48.72 10.52 -82.61
C THR A 1138 48.25 10.62 -84.06
N ARG A 1139 48.67 11.63 -84.85
CA ARG A 1139 48.42 11.66 -86.30
C ARG A 1139 49.11 10.53 -87.07
N ARG A 1140 50.28 10.03 -86.62
CA ARG A 1140 50.95 8.85 -87.20
C ARG A 1140 50.40 7.49 -86.72
N ARG A 1141 49.35 7.47 -85.90
CA ARG A 1141 48.58 6.24 -85.53
C ARG A 1141 47.19 6.19 -86.18
N ARG A 1142 46.96 6.91 -87.28
CA ARG A 1142 45.71 6.88 -88.08
C ARG A 1142 45.93 6.87 -89.61
N LEU A 1143 47.09 6.45 -90.08
CA LEU A 1143 47.36 6.07 -91.48
C LEU A 1143 48.37 4.90 -91.47
N ALA A 1144 48.06 3.83 -92.23
CA ALA A 1144 48.41 2.43 -91.92
C ALA A 1144 47.86 2.02 -90.54
N VAL A 1145 46.92 1.09 -90.40
CA VAL A 1145 46.48 -0.07 -91.21
C VAL A 1145 44.94 0.01 -91.36
N ASP A 1146 44.25 -0.40 -92.43
CA ASP A 1146 44.62 -1.07 -93.71
C ASP A 1146 45.62 -2.24 -93.62
#